data_AF-A0A3D2X222-F1
#
_entry.id   AF-A0A3D2X222-F1
#
_cell.length_a   1.000
_cell.length_b   1.000
_cell.length_c   1.000
_cell.angle_alpha   90.00
_cell.angle_beta   90.00
_cell.angle_gamma   90.00
#
_symmetry.space_group_name_H-M   'P 1'
#
loop_
_entity.id
_entity.type
_entity.pdbx_description
1 polymer ?
#
loop_
_entity_poly.entity_id
_entity_poly.type
_entity_poly.pdbx_seq_one_letter_code
_entity_poly.pdbx_strand_id
1 'polypeptide(L)'
;MQGKAELGFGIMRLSSAEGALDYQLISQTISEYMKGTFCYFDLHPAYVEGQAHSIFKVLVSQKYDRKQFLVANKMPYYGINSYSNYTTIFNDELNECGVDFFDYYMLHAITEDVYRIHSSYGAFDFLISQKNIGNIKKIGISFHDSPELLERILCEHPELDFVQLQINFYDWEDPIINSKRCYKVALKYKKEILVMEPIKGGSLARDLNIEGVNYSPSMLADISLRFVASLPGINVVLSGMKNPLEVSNNRATLNNIKQCANQIDYSLLQQIKKQIGSKKEIQCTSCGYCKRECPKNIVIPDIIHLLNEYKNASNGKTCVVGGSRSIYRGTVFNHGKASDCIKCRKCEKRCPQKIKITNCMKEVAQLLEDGKKNGYTIERNSQILIYLMKEHGIKKVIISPGATNVCFVQSVQSDDFFEIYSAPDERSAAYMACGLAEESGEPVALSCTGATASRNYVPGLTEAFYRRIPVLAITSSQPRCRIGHNIPQMIDRTTIMNDIAKLSVELPIIKDFEDEWECNVNANKALLMLKDYCGPVHVDLTTKCPNDFSVRELPPTRVIKKHESLDDVCIPKGKIAIFSGAHSRWDDNLTNSVEKFCKKFNTVLIQDHTGNYHGKYGIKASLLMSQVNKSFLNEFELIIHIGNVSGAYFPLNPNQVWRINKDGEVSDTFRTVAKIFEMTEENFFNEALLLEPQNVDSEIENVDIWKEEDSLLRSKLMSTELPFSNAWIAKKTACNIPEGAVFHLGILNSLRHWNFFSIPNSVDVYANTGGFGIDGCVSSLIGASLSNPEKLYFGVVGDLAFFYDMNAIGNRHVGNNLRLMVINNGCGTEFMNYNHMTTVLSGSQESFVAASGHNGNKSPALIRDYAKALGFDYKSVTNKAEYTDIMDCFVEPNIGERSLIVEVFTESTEESDALKIIHRLDGERDNHKSTNVNIPPQRINKLKQIKEVIPWGTGLCFRQNVFKIQQYYNVKKVCDNNSNNWGKEIVPGVICISPEQLIEIDNPFVIIMLENGQIGFNVANQLIDMGISNFDLYSNWSKYAEAFFEVIN
;
A
#
# COMPACT_ATOMS: atom_id res chain seq x y z
N MET A 1 -18.90 -62.22 -42.55
CA MET A 1 -19.90 -61.18 -42.82
C MET A 1 -19.19 -60.01 -43.48
N GLN A 2 -19.42 -59.78 -44.78
CA GLN A 2 -18.92 -58.56 -45.45
C GLN A 2 -19.93 -57.43 -45.16
N GLY A 3 -19.84 -56.84 -43.97
CA GLY A 3 -20.56 -55.59 -43.67
C GLY A 3 -19.93 -54.46 -44.50
N LYS A 4 -20.77 -53.68 -45.20
CA LYS A 4 -20.35 -52.40 -45.78
C LYS A 4 -20.42 -51.37 -44.65
N ALA A 5 -19.29 -50.77 -44.29
CA ALA A 5 -19.24 -49.73 -43.28
C ALA A 5 -19.94 -48.47 -43.79
N GLU A 6 -21.13 -48.18 -43.25
CA GLU A 6 -21.91 -47.00 -43.63
C GLU A 6 -21.67 -45.82 -42.67
N LEU A 7 -21.83 -44.59 -43.17
CA LEU A 7 -21.68 -43.38 -42.37
C LEU A 7 -22.91 -43.17 -41.46
N GLY A 8 -22.71 -43.10 -40.15
CA GLY A 8 -23.73 -42.66 -39.20
C GLY A 8 -23.47 -41.25 -38.68
N PHE A 9 -24.54 -40.48 -38.48
CA PHE A 9 -24.51 -39.12 -37.96
C PHE A 9 -24.63 -39.12 -36.44
N GLY A 10 -23.55 -38.78 -35.75
CA GLY A 10 -23.55 -38.59 -34.30
C GLY A 10 -23.99 -37.18 -33.92
N ILE A 11 -25.20 -37.01 -33.39
CA ILE A 11 -25.76 -35.68 -33.07
C ILE A 11 -25.10 -35.04 -31.83
N MET A 12 -24.21 -35.76 -31.14
CA MET A 12 -23.55 -35.30 -29.91
C MET A 12 -22.73 -34.01 -30.06
N ARG A 13 -22.26 -33.69 -31.28
CA ARG A 13 -21.39 -32.52 -31.53
C ARG A 13 -21.89 -31.73 -32.74
N LEU A 14 -22.83 -30.82 -32.49
CA LEU A 14 -23.33 -29.86 -33.46
C LEU A 14 -22.58 -28.53 -33.39
N SER A 15 -22.71 -27.72 -34.42
CA SER A 15 -22.07 -26.41 -34.51
C SER A 15 -22.65 -25.40 -33.53
N SER A 16 -21.77 -24.61 -32.92
CA SER A 16 -22.10 -23.53 -31.99
C SER A 16 -21.38 -22.24 -32.40
N ALA A 17 -22.09 -21.10 -32.37
CA ALA A 17 -21.53 -19.76 -32.48
C ALA A 17 -21.65 -19.06 -31.12
N GLU A 18 -20.54 -18.55 -30.58
CA GLU A 18 -20.52 -17.78 -29.31
C GLU A 18 -21.20 -18.48 -28.11
N GLY A 19 -21.16 -19.82 -28.07
CA GLY A 19 -21.77 -20.62 -27.00
C GLY A 19 -23.25 -20.96 -27.21
N ALA A 20 -23.88 -20.49 -28.29
CA ALA A 20 -25.25 -20.86 -28.70
C ALA A 20 -25.24 -21.77 -29.95
N LEU A 21 -26.27 -22.61 -30.11
CA LEU A 21 -26.40 -23.50 -31.28
C LEU A 21 -26.74 -22.71 -32.55
N ASP A 22 -26.00 -22.97 -33.63
CA ASP A 22 -26.29 -22.40 -34.95
C ASP A 22 -27.32 -23.28 -35.68
N TYR A 23 -28.59 -23.03 -35.43
CA TYR A 23 -29.70 -23.79 -36.01
C TYR A 23 -29.72 -23.76 -37.55
N GLN A 24 -29.24 -22.67 -38.17
CA GLN A 24 -29.20 -22.57 -39.63
C GLN A 24 -28.16 -23.52 -40.21
N LEU A 25 -26.94 -23.50 -39.68
CA LEU A 25 -25.86 -24.40 -40.10
C LEU A 25 -26.19 -25.86 -39.79
N ILE A 26 -26.81 -26.14 -38.63
CA ILE A 26 -27.27 -27.48 -38.26
C ILE A 26 -28.29 -27.98 -39.28
N SER A 27 -29.29 -27.17 -39.64
CA SER A 27 -30.30 -27.56 -40.62
C SER A 27 -29.67 -27.86 -41.98
N GLN A 28 -28.73 -27.03 -42.44
CA GLN A 28 -28.01 -27.25 -43.70
C GLN A 28 -27.20 -28.55 -43.68
N THR A 29 -26.52 -28.83 -42.57
CA THR A 29 -25.70 -30.04 -42.38
C THR A 29 -26.56 -31.31 -42.40
N ILE A 30 -27.70 -31.30 -41.70
CA ILE A 30 -28.66 -32.42 -41.73
C ILE A 30 -29.23 -32.60 -43.14
N SER A 31 -29.54 -31.51 -43.83
CA SER A 31 -30.09 -31.56 -45.20
C SER A 31 -29.11 -32.17 -46.19
N GLU A 32 -27.82 -31.86 -46.06
CA GLU A 32 -26.76 -32.49 -46.85
C GLU A 32 -26.61 -33.98 -46.51
N TYR A 33 -26.69 -34.35 -45.22
CA TYR A 33 -26.61 -35.75 -44.81
C TYR A 33 -27.77 -36.58 -45.37
N MET A 34 -28.98 -36.01 -45.39
CA MET A 34 -30.19 -36.67 -45.89
C MET A 34 -30.19 -36.93 -47.41
N LYS A 35 -29.26 -36.35 -48.18
CA LYS A 35 -29.09 -36.70 -49.61
C LYS A 35 -28.52 -38.10 -49.84
N GLY A 36 -28.04 -38.75 -48.79
CA GLY A 36 -27.47 -40.09 -48.85
C GLY A 36 -28.51 -41.20 -49.06
N THR A 37 -28.05 -42.33 -49.59
CA THR A 37 -28.85 -43.57 -49.70
C THR A 37 -28.95 -44.34 -48.38
N PHE A 38 -28.13 -43.98 -47.40
CA PHE A 38 -28.16 -44.49 -46.03
C PHE A 38 -27.96 -43.31 -45.07
N CYS A 39 -28.92 -43.15 -44.16
CA CYS A 39 -28.97 -42.07 -43.17
C CYS A 39 -29.31 -42.69 -41.80
N TYR A 40 -28.35 -42.72 -40.90
CA TYR A 40 -28.46 -43.26 -39.54
C TYR A 40 -28.17 -42.15 -38.54
N PHE A 41 -29.06 -41.90 -37.59
CA PHE A 41 -28.89 -40.89 -36.56
C PHE A 41 -28.67 -41.53 -35.20
N ASP A 42 -27.59 -41.14 -34.53
CA ASP A 42 -27.25 -41.57 -33.18
C ASP A 42 -27.62 -40.51 -32.15
N LEU A 43 -28.62 -40.81 -31.31
CA LEU A 43 -29.21 -39.92 -30.32
C LEU A 43 -28.91 -40.38 -28.88
N HIS A 44 -29.17 -39.47 -27.94
CA HIS A 44 -29.26 -39.71 -26.50
C HIS A 44 -29.93 -38.48 -25.86
N PRO A 45 -30.76 -38.62 -24.81
CA PRO A 45 -31.36 -37.49 -24.08
C PRO A 45 -30.36 -36.51 -23.44
N ALA A 46 -29.06 -36.85 -23.46
CA ALA A 46 -28.00 -36.09 -22.84
C ALA A 46 -27.25 -35.21 -23.83
N TYR A 47 -27.37 -35.52 -25.12
CA TYR A 47 -26.60 -34.89 -26.17
C TYR A 47 -27.09 -33.46 -26.41
N VAL A 48 -26.15 -32.58 -26.76
CA VAL A 48 -26.42 -31.16 -27.05
C VAL A 48 -27.18 -30.48 -25.91
N GLU A 49 -26.70 -30.69 -24.68
CA GLU A 49 -27.32 -30.15 -23.44
C GLU A 49 -28.81 -30.49 -23.28
N GLY A 50 -29.24 -31.66 -23.79
CA GLY A 50 -30.63 -32.12 -23.73
C GLY A 50 -31.48 -31.73 -24.93
N GLN A 51 -30.93 -31.03 -25.92
CA GLN A 51 -31.67 -30.57 -27.10
C GLN A 51 -31.61 -31.55 -28.28
N ALA A 52 -30.88 -32.66 -28.17
CA ALA A 52 -30.71 -33.60 -29.29
C ALA A 52 -32.03 -34.17 -29.83
N HIS A 53 -32.96 -34.56 -28.96
CA HIS A 53 -34.25 -35.11 -29.39
C HIS A 53 -35.12 -34.07 -30.08
N SER A 54 -35.21 -32.86 -29.54
CA SER A 54 -36.00 -31.77 -30.13
C SER A 54 -35.44 -31.35 -31.49
N ILE A 55 -34.12 -31.24 -31.61
CA ILE A 55 -33.45 -30.94 -32.88
C ILE A 55 -33.74 -32.03 -33.91
N PHE A 56 -33.60 -33.30 -33.53
CA PHE A 56 -33.92 -34.43 -34.40
C PHE A 56 -35.41 -34.42 -34.81
N LYS A 57 -36.32 -34.17 -33.86
CA LYS A 57 -37.75 -34.15 -34.12
C LYS A 57 -38.10 -33.11 -35.19
N VAL A 58 -37.65 -31.87 -34.99
CA VAL A 58 -37.97 -30.72 -35.85
C VAL A 58 -37.25 -30.77 -37.20
N LEU A 59 -35.99 -31.23 -37.24
CA LEU A 59 -35.17 -31.18 -38.45
C LEU A 59 -35.16 -32.49 -39.25
N VAL A 60 -35.54 -33.61 -38.65
CA VAL A 60 -35.54 -34.93 -39.30
C VAL A 60 -36.92 -35.55 -39.30
N SER A 61 -37.45 -35.95 -38.13
CA SER A 61 -38.66 -36.79 -38.05
C SER A 61 -39.91 -36.13 -38.68
N GLN A 62 -40.05 -34.81 -38.54
CA GLN A 62 -41.18 -34.06 -39.06
C GLN A 62 -41.00 -33.61 -40.52
N LYS A 63 -39.77 -33.70 -41.06
CA LYS A 63 -39.43 -33.20 -42.41
C LYS A 63 -39.27 -34.31 -43.46
N TYR A 64 -38.88 -35.51 -43.05
CA TYR A 64 -38.57 -36.61 -43.95
C TYR A 64 -39.43 -37.83 -43.66
N ASP A 65 -39.70 -38.65 -44.68
CA ASP A 65 -40.43 -39.90 -44.51
C ASP A 65 -39.63 -40.88 -43.64
N ARG A 66 -40.31 -41.60 -42.74
CA ARG A 66 -39.72 -42.55 -41.78
C ARG A 66 -38.82 -43.62 -42.43
N LYS A 67 -39.05 -43.96 -43.70
CA LYS A 67 -38.24 -44.93 -44.46
C LYS A 67 -36.91 -44.38 -44.96
N GLN A 68 -36.72 -43.06 -44.95
CA GLN A 68 -35.51 -42.39 -45.44
C GLN A 68 -34.38 -42.35 -44.41
N PHE A 69 -34.67 -42.61 -43.14
CA PHE A 69 -33.70 -42.56 -42.06
C PHE A 69 -33.87 -43.72 -41.08
N LEU A 70 -32.76 -44.08 -40.45
CA LEU A 70 -32.68 -44.96 -39.30
C LEU A 70 -32.38 -44.12 -38.06
N VAL A 71 -33.05 -44.41 -36.95
CA VAL A 71 -32.82 -43.72 -35.68
C VAL A 71 -32.35 -44.72 -34.63
N ALA A 72 -31.27 -44.33 -33.96
CA ALA A 72 -30.72 -45.01 -32.82
C ALA A 72 -30.81 -44.14 -31.58
N ASN A 73 -31.34 -44.68 -30.49
CA ASN A 73 -31.34 -43.98 -29.21
C ASN A 73 -30.83 -44.88 -28.07
N LYS A 74 -30.53 -44.28 -26.92
CA LYS A 74 -29.88 -44.99 -25.82
C LYS A 74 -30.57 -44.72 -24.50
N MET A 75 -30.92 -45.81 -23.82
CA MET A 75 -31.46 -45.78 -22.46
C MET A 75 -30.39 -45.28 -21.48
N PRO A 76 -30.61 -44.16 -20.78
CA PRO A 76 -29.69 -43.69 -19.75
C PRO A 76 -29.63 -44.66 -18.56
N TYR A 77 -28.49 -44.69 -17.90
CA TYR A 77 -28.30 -45.43 -16.64
C TYR A 77 -28.63 -44.58 -15.40
N TYR A 78 -28.65 -43.25 -15.54
CA TYR A 78 -28.92 -42.33 -14.45
C TYR A 78 -30.42 -42.21 -14.20
N GLY A 79 -30.82 -42.11 -12.92
CA GLY A 79 -32.23 -42.01 -12.54
C GLY A 79 -33.00 -43.35 -12.55
N ILE A 80 -32.33 -44.47 -12.80
CA ILE A 80 -32.93 -45.81 -12.72
C ILE A 80 -32.85 -46.32 -11.28
N ASN A 81 -34.00 -46.48 -10.65
CA ASN A 81 -34.15 -47.14 -9.34
C ASN A 81 -35.28 -48.18 -9.31
N SER A 82 -35.98 -48.36 -10.42
CA SER A 82 -37.09 -49.31 -10.58
C SER A 82 -37.29 -49.68 -12.05
N TYR A 83 -37.91 -50.84 -12.30
CA TYR A 83 -38.25 -51.28 -13.66
C TYR A 83 -39.16 -50.28 -14.39
N SER A 84 -40.09 -49.62 -13.68
CA SER A 84 -41.00 -48.63 -14.26
C SER A 84 -40.29 -47.44 -14.90
N ASN A 85 -39.09 -47.08 -14.45
CA ASN A 85 -38.33 -45.98 -15.06
C ASN A 85 -38.01 -46.26 -16.53
N TYR A 86 -37.75 -47.51 -16.91
CA TYR A 86 -37.46 -47.85 -18.31
C TYR A 86 -38.64 -47.56 -19.23
N THR A 87 -39.86 -47.90 -18.78
CA THR A 87 -41.08 -47.63 -19.56
C THR A 87 -41.34 -46.14 -19.70
N THR A 88 -41.22 -45.38 -18.61
CA THR A 88 -41.42 -43.92 -18.63
C THR A 88 -40.41 -43.25 -19.57
N ILE A 89 -39.11 -43.51 -19.35
CA ILE A 89 -38.04 -42.89 -20.14
C ILE A 89 -38.18 -43.26 -21.62
N PHE A 90 -38.42 -44.53 -21.94
CA PHE A 90 -38.56 -44.97 -23.34
C PHE A 90 -39.73 -44.29 -24.07
N ASN A 91 -40.88 -44.14 -23.40
CA ASN A 91 -42.04 -43.48 -23.98
C ASN A 91 -41.80 -41.98 -24.17
N ASP A 92 -41.16 -41.34 -23.20
CA ASP A 92 -40.76 -39.94 -23.30
C ASP A 92 -39.81 -39.75 -24.49
N GLU A 93 -38.83 -40.62 -24.65
CA GLU A 93 -37.88 -40.58 -25.77
C GLU A 93 -38.55 -40.75 -27.14
N LEU A 94 -39.51 -41.68 -27.28
CA LEU A 94 -40.29 -41.82 -28.52
C LEU A 94 -41.03 -40.52 -28.87
N ASN A 95 -41.69 -39.92 -27.87
CA ASN A 95 -42.44 -38.67 -28.03
C ASN A 95 -41.51 -37.48 -28.36
N GLU A 96 -40.43 -37.33 -27.62
CA GLU A 96 -39.44 -36.26 -27.79
C GLU A 96 -38.72 -36.34 -29.13
N CYS A 97 -38.43 -37.55 -29.63
CA CYS A 97 -37.87 -37.76 -30.96
C CYS A 97 -38.90 -37.66 -32.08
N GLY A 98 -40.20 -37.79 -31.78
CA GLY A 98 -41.28 -37.78 -32.76
C GLY A 98 -41.32 -39.04 -33.63
N VAL A 99 -41.07 -40.21 -33.04
CA VAL A 99 -41.04 -41.49 -33.76
C VAL A 99 -41.87 -42.55 -33.04
N ASP A 100 -42.47 -43.47 -33.78
CA ASP A 100 -43.28 -44.56 -33.22
C ASP A 100 -42.43 -45.77 -32.77
N PHE A 101 -41.20 -45.91 -33.29
CA PHE A 101 -40.28 -46.98 -32.96
C PHE A 101 -38.83 -46.59 -33.25
N PHE A 102 -37.88 -47.20 -32.53
CA PHE A 102 -36.44 -47.07 -32.78
C PHE A 102 -35.91 -48.23 -33.64
N ASP A 103 -35.07 -47.93 -34.64
CA ASP A 103 -34.41 -48.96 -35.45
C ASP A 103 -33.32 -49.66 -34.63
N TYR A 104 -32.59 -48.88 -33.83
CA TYR A 104 -31.56 -49.37 -32.91
C TYR A 104 -31.84 -48.77 -31.54
N TYR A 105 -31.86 -49.58 -30.50
CA TYR A 105 -32.00 -49.08 -29.14
C TYR A 105 -31.06 -49.83 -28.22
N MET A 106 -30.36 -49.11 -27.35
CA MET A 106 -29.27 -49.70 -26.58
C MET A 106 -29.16 -49.16 -25.16
N LEU A 107 -28.57 -49.95 -24.27
CA LEU A 107 -28.19 -49.47 -22.94
C LEU A 107 -26.93 -48.60 -23.04
N HIS A 108 -26.98 -47.42 -22.43
CA HIS A 108 -25.93 -46.41 -22.57
C HIS A 108 -24.74 -46.65 -21.64
N ALA A 109 -23.54 -46.46 -22.18
CA ALA A 109 -22.31 -46.31 -21.42
C ALA A 109 -22.02 -47.47 -20.44
N ILE A 110 -22.17 -48.71 -20.90
CA ILE A 110 -21.96 -49.92 -20.11
C ILE A 110 -20.50 -50.01 -19.62
N THR A 111 -20.40 -50.00 -18.30
CA THR A 111 -19.24 -50.36 -17.48
C THR A 111 -19.70 -51.40 -16.44
N GLU A 112 -18.78 -51.99 -15.67
CA GLU A 112 -19.13 -52.99 -14.63
C GLU A 112 -20.24 -52.50 -13.69
N ASP A 113 -20.16 -51.26 -13.20
CA ASP A 113 -21.14 -50.67 -12.29
C ASP A 113 -22.52 -50.47 -12.97
N VAL A 114 -22.52 -50.09 -14.24
CA VAL A 114 -23.73 -49.79 -15.02
C VAL A 114 -24.45 -51.06 -15.40
N TYR A 115 -23.66 -52.07 -15.78
CA TYR A 115 -24.18 -53.40 -16.04
C TYR A 115 -24.92 -53.92 -14.82
N ARG A 116 -24.34 -53.79 -13.61
CA ARG A 116 -25.01 -54.16 -12.36
C ARG A 116 -26.33 -53.42 -12.15
N ILE A 117 -26.38 -52.11 -12.40
CA ILE A 117 -27.63 -51.32 -12.28
C ILE A 117 -28.69 -51.87 -13.23
N HIS A 118 -28.37 -52.01 -14.51
CA HIS A 118 -29.32 -52.47 -15.52
C HIS A 118 -29.78 -53.92 -15.31
N SER A 119 -28.86 -54.81 -14.93
CA SER A 119 -29.19 -56.20 -14.61
C SER A 119 -30.06 -56.32 -13.37
N SER A 120 -29.82 -55.50 -12.33
CA SER A 120 -30.60 -55.55 -11.07
C SER A 120 -32.05 -55.08 -11.26
N TYR A 121 -32.31 -54.21 -12.23
CA TYR A 121 -33.64 -53.64 -12.48
C TYR A 121 -34.34 -54.20 -13.73
N GLY A 122 -33.79 -55.24 -14.37
CA GLY A 122 -34.47 -55.94 -15.48
C GLY A 122 -34.41 -55.24 -16.84
N ALA A 123 -33.34 -54.48 -17.13
CA ALA A 123 -33.24 -53.72 -18.39
C ALA A 123 -33.27 -54.60 -19.65
N PHE A 124 -32.64 -55.78 -19.60
CA PHE A 124 -32.57 -56.69 -20.75
C PHE A 124 -33.93 -57.29 -21.07
N ASP A 125 -34.69 -57.69 -20.04
CA ASP A 125 -36.09 -58.12 -20.20
C ASP A 125 -36.96 -57.02 -20.80
N PHE A 126 -36.76 -55.78 -20.36
CA PHE A 126 -37.43 -54.62 -20.95
C PHE A 126 -37.12 -54.48 -22.45
N LEU A 127 -35.85 -54.52 -22.85
CA LEU A 127 -35.45 -54.45 -24.25
C LEU A 127 -36.06 -55.57 -25.11
N ILE A 128 -36.07 -56.80 -24.61
CA ILE A 128 -36.70 -57.94 -25.28
C ILE A 128 -38.22 -57.70 -25.44
N SER A 129 -38.89 -57.23 -24.39
CA SER A 129 -40.32 -56.95 -24.43
C SER A 129 -40.69 -55.93 -25.50
N GLN A 130 -39.93 -54.83 -25.59
CA GLN A 130 -40.15 -53.76 -26.57
C GLN A 130 -39.80 -54.20 -28.00
N LYS A 131 -38.81 -55.09 -28.16
CA LYS A 131 -38.49 -55.71 -29.44
C LYS A 131 -39.62 -56.61 -29.94
N ASN A 132 -40.20 -57.43 -29.07
CA ASN A 132 -41.27 -58.35 -29.43
C ASN A 132 -42.56 -57.64 -29.88
N ILE A 133 -42.89 -56.50 -29.28
CA ILE A 133 -44.05 -55.68 -29.69
C ILE A 133 -43.75 -54.72 -30.85
N GLY A 134 -42.51 -54.70 -31.34
CA GLY A 134 -42.12 -53.98 -32.56
C GLY A 134 -41.69 -52.52 -32.37
N ASN A 135 -41.66 -52.01 -31.13
CA ASN A 135 -41.22 -50.66 -30.76
C ASN A 135 -39.69 -50.48 -30.87
N ILE A 136 -38.94 -51.60 -30.86
CA ILE A 136 -37.50 -51.63 -31.13
C ILE A 136 -37.23 -52.67 -32.21
N LYS A 137 -36.46 -52.35 -33.25
CA LYS A 137 -36.07 -53.35 -34.27
C LYS A 137 -34.83 -54.14 -33.88
N LYS A 138 -33.79 -53.45 -33.39
CA LYS A 138 -32.55 -54.05 -32.90
C LYS A 138 -32.19 -53.55 -31.51
N ILE A 139 -31.79 -54.46 -30.63
CA ILE A 139 -31.35 -54.19 -29.27
C ILE A 139 -29.84 -54.34 -29.15
N GLY A 140 -29.19 -53.48 -28.36
CA GLY A 140 -27.74 -53.51 -28.22
C GLY A 140 -27.21 -52.84 -26.95
N ILE A 141 -25.90 -52.67 -26.89
CA ILE A 141 -25.22 -51.96 -25.81
C ILE A 141 -24.15 -51.01 -26.35
N SER A 142 -23.97 -49.86 -25.70
CA SER A 142 -22.82 -48.97 -25.90
C SER A 142 -21.79 -49.26 -24.81
N PHE A 143 -20.59 -49.72 -25.18
CA PHE A 143 -19.67 -50.38 -24.25
C PHE A 143 -18.33 -49.63 -24.08
N HIS A 144 -17.85 -49.50 -22.84
CA HIS A 144 -16.68 -48.69 -22.46
C HIS A 144 -15.75 -49.33 -21.41
N ASP A 145 -15.72 -50.67 -21.35
CA ASP A 145 -14.99 -51.40 -20.31
C ASP A 145 -14.12 -52.53 -20.88
N SER A 146 -13.67 -53.44 -20.01
CA SER A 146 -12.79 -54.56 -20.34
C SER A 146 -13.41 -55.59 -21.28
N PRO A 147 -12.61 -56.25 -22.14
CA PRO A 147 -13.10 -57.31 -23.04
C PRO A 147 -13.68 -58.51 -22.27
N GLU A 148 -13.20 -58.80 -21.06
CA GLU A 148 -13.73 -59.85 -20.20
C GLU A 148 -15.17 -59.57 -19.78
N LEU A 149 -15.49 -58.32 -19.44
CA LEU A 149 -16.87 -57.91 -19.16
C LEU A 149 -17.73 -58.03 -20.41
N LEU A 150 -17.25 -57.58 -21.57
CA LEU A 150 -18.02 -57.69 -22.82
C LEU A 150 -18.36 -59.15 -23.13
N GLU A 151 -17.37 -60.04 -22.98
CA GLU A 151 -17.56 -61.48 -23.21
C GLU A 151 -18.60 -62.07 -22.26
N ARG A 152 -18.57 -61.69 -20.97
CA ARG A 152 -19.59 -62.08 -19.99
C ARG A 152 -20.98 -61.62 -20.42
N ILE A 153 -21.15 -60.34 -20.76
CA ILE A 153 -22.45 -59.78 -21.15
C ILE A 153 -23.01 -60.48 -22.39
N LEU A 154 -22.18 -60.71 -23.41
CA LEU A 154 -22.63 -61.38 -24.65
C LEU A 154 -22.92 -62.87 -24.45
N CYS A 155 -22.34 -63.49 -23.42
CA CYS A 155 -22.65 -64.85 -23.01
C CYS A 155 -23.99 -64.92 -22.26
N GLU A 156 -24.25 -63.97 -21.36
CA GLU A 156 -25.47 -63.90 -20.55
C GLU A 156 -26.68 -63.38 -21.36
N HIS A 157 -26.44 -62.52 -22.34
CA HIS A 157 -27.45 -61.88 -23.18
C HIS A 157 -27.22 -62.14 -24.68
N PRO A 158 -27.37 -63.40 -25.15
CA PRO A 158 -27.17 -63.75 -26.56
C PRO A 158 -28.17 -63.07 -27.50
N GLU A 159 -29.30 -62.55 -27.00
CA GLU A 159 -30.35 -61.84 -27.72
C GLU A 159 -29.93 -60.46 -28.29
N LEU A 160 -28.82 -59.88 -27.79
CA LEU A 160 -28.33 -58.60 -28.27
C LEU A 160 -27.94 -58.69 -29.76
N ASP A 161 -28.41 -57.77 -30.60
CA ASP A 161 -28.13 -57.78 -32.03
C ASP A 161 -26.78 -57.13 -32.35
N PHE A 162 -26.42 -56.10 -31.58
CA PHE A 162 -25.27 -55.26 -31.87
C PHE A 162 -24.54 -54.74 -30.64
N VAL A 163 -23.28 -54.33 -30.84
CA VAL A 163 -22.47 -53.63 -29.84
C VAL A 163 -21.88 -52.35 -30.46
N GLN A 164 -21.96 -51.26 -29.71
CA GLN A 164 -21.32 -50.01 -30.06
C GLN A 164 -19.99 -49.88 -29.30
N LEU A 165 -18.87 -49.82 -30.04
CA LEU A 165 -17.50 -49.87 -29.50
C LEU A 165 -16.69 -48.62 -29.86
N GLN A 166 -15.82 -48.19 -28.94
CA GLN A 166 -14.80 -47.18 -29.22
C GLN A 166 -13.66 -47.78 -30.05
N ILE A 167 -13.58 -47.41 -31.33
CA ILE A 167 -12.55 -47.91 -32.23
C ILE A 167 -11.98 -46.75 -33.04
N ASN A 168 -10.67 -46.54 -32.93
CA ASN A 168 -9.87 -45.67 -33.77
C ASN A 168 -8.43 -46.20 -33.83
N PHE A 169 -7.61 -45.72 -34.77
CA PHE A 169 -6.25 -46.23 -34.94
C PHE A 169 -5.31 -45.89 -33.77
N TYR A 170 -5.57 -44.79 -33.05
CA TYR A 170 -4.72 -44.33 -31.95
C TYR A 170 -4.86 -45.24 -30.73
N ASP A 171 -6.10 -45.59 -30.36
CA ASP A 171 -6.45 -46.42 -29.20
C ASP A 171 -6.46 -47.93 -29.51
N TRP A 172 -6.18 -48.32 -30.77
CA TRP A 172 -6.37 -49.70 -31.23
C TRP A 172 -5.67 -50.75 -30.35
N GLU A 173 -4.40 -50.52 -30.02
CA GLU A 173 -3.58 -51.38 -29.16
C GLU A 173 -3.44 -50.82 -27.73
N ASP A 174 -4.26 -49.84 -27.34
CA ASP A 174 -4.14 -49.23 -26.02
C ASP A 174 -4.56 -50.23 -24.93
N PRO A 175 -3.68 -50.49 -23.93
CA PRO A 175 -3.94 -51.52 -22.91
C PRO A 175 -5.03 -51.13 -21.90
N ILE A 176 -5.41 -49.85 -21.86
CA ILE A 176 -6.44 -49.31 -20.98
C ILE A 176 -7.79 -49.30 -21.70
N ILE A 177 -7.84 -48.82 -22.95
CA ILE A 177 -9.08 -48.74 -23.74
C ILE A 177 -9.50 -50.09 -24.33
N ASN A 178 -8.54 -50.98 -24.66
CA ASN A 178 -8.79 -52.34 -25.13
C ASN A 178 -9.61 -52.48 -26.43
N SER A 179 -9.64 -51.46 -27.30
CA SER A 179 -10.46 -51.42 -28.52
C SER A 179 -10.35 -52.68 -29.38
N LYS A 180 -9.13 -53.13 -29.72
CA LYS A 180 -8.90 -54.34 -30.53
C LYS A 180 -9.43 -55.61 -29.86
N ARG A 181 -9.29 -55.72 -28.53
CA ARG A 181 -9.71 -56.92 -27.79
C ARG A 181 -11.23 -56.99 -27.71
N CYS A 182 -11.90 -55.87 -27.41
CA CYS A 182 -13.37 -55.79 -27.41
C CYS A 182 -13.95 -56.06 -28.81
N TYR A 183 -13.32 -55.53 -29.87
CA TYR A 183 -13.68 -55.83 -31.25
C TYR A 183 -13.60 -57.33 -31.58
N LYS A 184 -12.52 -58.01 -31.17
CA LYS A 184 -12.38 -59.47 -31.36
C LYS A 184 -13.46 -60.26 -30.64
N VAL A 185 -13.86 -59.84 -29.43
CA VAL A 185 -14.96 -60.46 -28.68
C VAL A 185 -16.27 -60.29 -29.46
N ALA A 186 -16.59 -59.09 -29.94
CA ALA A 186 -17.80 -58.86 -30.74
C ALA A 186 -17.87 -59.74 -32.00
N LEU A 187 -16.74 -59.91 -32.70
CA LEU A 187 -16.64 -60.82 -33.85
C LEU A 187 -16.84 -62.29 -33.48
N LYS A 188 -16.24 -62.74 -32.37
CA LYS A 188 -16.39 -64.11 -31.85
C LYS A 188 -17.87 -64.46 -31.64
N TYR A 189 -18.65 -63.51 -31.10
CA TYR A 189 -20.09 -63.66 -30.84
C TYR A 189 -20.99 -63.25 -32.02
N LYS A 190 -20.41 -62.94 -33.20
CA LYS A 190 -21.11 -62.57 -34.44
C LYS A 190 -22.10 -61.42 -34.28
N LYS A 191 -21.77 -60.43 -33.45
CA LYS A 191 -22.60 -59.23 -33.24
C LYS A 191 -22.32 -58.18 -34.30
N GLU A 192 -23.34 -57.41 -34.70
CA GLU A 192 -23.11 -56.22 -35.51
C GLU A 192 -22.29 -55.19 -34.72
N ILE A 193 -21.33 -54.54 -35.39
CA ILE A 193 -20.42 -53.60 -34.73
C ILE A 193 -20.68 -52.19 -35.24
N LEU A 194 -21.06 -51.31 -34.32
CA LEU A 194 -21.21 -49.88 -34.54
C LEU A 194 -20.01 -49.18 -33.92
N VAL A 195 -19.31 -48.36 -34.68
CA VAL A 195 -18.11 -47.68 -34.20
C VAL A 195 -18.45 -46.29 -33.72
N MET A 196 -18.12 -46.03 -32.46
CA MET A 196 -18.07 -44.67 -31.91
C MET A 196 -16.62 -44.18 -31.78
N GLU A 197 -16.48 -42.86 -31.81
CA GLU A 197 -15.18 -42.17 -31.72
C GLU A 197 -14.12 -42.57 -32.78
N PRO A 198 -14.47 -42.75 -34.07
CA PRO A 198 -13.50 -43.10 -35.11
C PRO A 198 -12.39 -42.05 -35.29
N ILE A 199 -12.66 -40.80 -34.91
CA ILE A 199 -11.74 -39.65 -34.98
C ILE A 199 -11.45 -39.10 -33.56
N LYS A 200 -11.67 -39.91 -32.50
CA LYS A 200 -11.41 -39.56 -31.08
C LYS A 200 -11.88 -38.15 -30.66
N GLY A 201 -13.10 -37.79 -31.03
CA GLY A 201 -13.67 -36.49 -30.69
C GLY A 201 -13.19 -35.30 -31.52
N GLY A 202 -12.56 -35.58 -32.67
CA GLY A 202 -11.94 -34.58 -33.53
C GLY A 202 -10.47 -34.31 -33.17
N SER A 203 -9.94 -34.92 -32.10
CA SER A 203 -8.52 -34.75 -31.75
C SER A 203 -7.58 -35.37 -32.79
N LEU A 204 -8.05 -36.37 -33.54
CA LEU A 204 -7.32 -36.97 -34.65
C LEU A 204 -7.45 -36.20 -35.97
N ALA A 205 -8.27 -35.14 -36.04
CA ALA A 205 -8.47 -34.31 -37.21
C ALA A 205 -8.05 -32.86 -36.94
N ARG A 206 -6.74 -32.63 -36.83
CA ARG A 206 -6.11 -31.33 -36.58
C ARG A 206 -4.88 -31.17 -37.46
N ASP A 207 -4.51 -29.95 -37.84
CA ASP A 207 -3.30 -29.74 -38.65
C ASP A 207 -2.05 -30.38 -38.01
N LEU A 208 -1.35 -31.19 -38.79
CA LEU A 208 -0.11 -31.86 -38.38
C LEU A 208 0.93 -31.75 -39.49
N ASN A 209 2.19 -31.53 -39.10
CA ASN A 209 3.32 -31.57 -40.03
C ASN A 209 4.20 -32.78 -39.70
N ILE A 210 4.18 -33.80 -40.53
CA ILE A 210 5.00 -35.00 -40.37
C ILE A 210 6.08 -34.95 -41.44
N GLU A 211 7.34 -34.88 -41.02
CA GLU A 211 8.51 -34.95 -41.92
C GLU A 211 8.46 -33.91 -43.07
N GLY A 212 7.89 -32.73 -42.81
CA GLY A 212 7.77 -31.64 -43.79
C GLY A 212 6.47 -31.66 -44.60
N VAL A 213 5.63 -32.68 -44.47
CA VAL A 213 4.31 -32.78 -45.13
C VAL A 213 3.22 -32.27 -44.19
N ASN A 214 2.44 -31.29 -44.65
CA ASN A 214 1.29 -30.76 -43.93
C ASN A 214 0.04 -31.61 -44.22
N TYR A 215 -0.50 -32.25 -43.20
CA TYR A 215 -1.76 -32.97 -43.21
C TYR A 215 -2.86 -32.09 -42.63
N SER A 216 -3.88 -31.80 -43.44
CA SER A 216 -5.05 -31.03 -43.00
C SER A 216 -6.00 -31.89 -42.13
N PRO A 217 -6.89 -31.26 -41.33
CA PRO A 217 -7.94 -31.96 -40.58
C PRO A 217 -8.75 -32.94 -41.42
N SER A 218 -9.12 -32.55 -42.66
CA SER A 218 -9.91 -33.39 -43.55
C SER A 218 -9.15 -34.63 -44.01
N MET A 219 -7.84 -34.51 -44.29
CA MET A 219 -6.99 -35.66 -44.65
C MET A 219 -6.85 -36.65 -43.50
N LEU A 220 -6.68 -36.17 -42.28
CA LEU A 220 -6.54 -37.04 -41.12
C LEU A 220 -7.87 -37.67 -40.68
N ALA A 221 -8.98 -36.97 -40.86
CA ALA A 221 -10.33 -37.53 -40.73
C ALA A 221 -10.54 -38.67 -41.73
N ASP A 222 -10.16 -38.47 -43.00
CA ASP A 222 -10.22 -39.50 -44.05
C ASP A 222 -9.39 -40.74 -43.67
N ILE A 223 -8.13 -40.56 -43.25
CA ILE A 223 -7.25 -41.64 -42.79
C ILE A 223 -7.88 -42.41 -41.61
N SER A 224 -8.43 -41.69 -40.63
CA SER A 224 -9.06 -42.29 -39.44
C SER A 224 -10.28 -43.14 -39.80
N LEU A 225 -11.14 -42.62 -40.68
CA LEU A 225 -12.34 -43.31 -41.15
C LEU A 225 -11.99 -44.54 -42.00
N ARG A 226 -10.99 -44.44 -42.89
CA ARG A 226 -10.51 -45.58 -43.70
C ARG A 226 -9.97 -46.71 -42.83
N PHE A 227 -9.21 -46.38 -41.79
CA PHE A 227 -8.71 -47.39 -40.84
C PHE A 227 -9.87 -48.19 -40.26
N VAL A 228 -10.85 -47.50 -39.65
CA VAL A 228 -11.99 -48.16 -39.01
C VAL A 228 -12.77 -49.00 -40.02
N ALA A 229 -13.03 -48.43 -41.19
CA ALA A 229 -13.88 -49.06 -42.19
C ALA A 229 -13.20 -50.21 -42.95
N SER A 230 -11.88 -50.35 -42.83
CA SER A 230 -11.14 -51.53 -43.31
C SER A 230 -11.32 -52.77 -42.42
N LEU A 231 -11.76 -52.58 -41.18
CA LEU A 231 -11.93 -53.68 -40.23
C LEU A 231 -13.13 -54.55 -40.64
N PRO A 232 -12.98 -55.89 -40.73
CA PRO A 232 -14.09 -56.78 -41.07
C PRO A 232 -15.25 -56.71 -40.06
N GLY A 233 -16.49 -56.69 -40.56
CA GLY A 233 -17.68 -56.78 -39.69
C GLY A 233 -18.13 -55.45 -39.06
N ILE A 234 -17.59 -54.32 -39.51
CA ILE A 234 -18.10 -52.99 -39.15
C ILE A 234 -19.32 -52.64 -40.00
N ASN A 235 -20.41 -52.26 -39.34
CA ASN A 235 -21.69 -51.94 -40.00
C ASN A 235 -21.91 -50.43 -40.12
N VAL A 236 -21.68 -49.68 -39.03
CA VAL A 236 -21.90 -48.23 -38.98
C VAL A 236 -20.69 -47.57 -38.34
N VAL A 237 -20.23 -46.46 -38.92
CA VAL A 237 -19.16 -45.62 -38.39
C VAL A 237 -19.73 -44.26 -38.02
N LEU A 238 -19.83 -43.96 -36.72
CA LEU A 238 -20.44 -42.75 -36.21
C LEU A 238 -19.46 -41.57 -36.26
N SER A 239 -19.81 -40.55 -37.04
CA SER A 239 -19.04 -39.30 -37.11
C SER A 239 -19.93 -38.12 -36.70
N GLY A 240 -19.41 -37.27 -35.81
CA GLY A 240 -20.05 -35.99 -35.48
C GLY A 240 -19.57 -34.93 -36.46
N MET A 241 -20.47 -34.49 -37.35
CA MET A 241 -20.14 -33.59 -38.46
C MET A 241 -20.77 -32.23 -38.23
N LYS A 242 -19.94 -31.18 -38.31
CA LYS A 242 -20.31 -29.81 -37.90
C LYS A 242 -20.89 -28.98 -39.04
N ASN A 243 -20.52 -29.29 -40.28
CA ASN A 243 -20.90 -28.51 -41.46
C ASN A 243 -21.18 -29.45 -42.65
N PRO A 244 -21.85 -28.95 -43.71
CA PRO A 244 -22.15 -29.76 -44.90
C PRO A 244 -20.90 -30.35 -45.59
N LEU A 245 -19.77 -29.65 -45.57
CA LEU A 245 -18.55 -30.10 -46.24
C LEU A 245 -17.97 -31.36 -45.57
N GLU A 246 -17.97 -31.44 -44.24
CA GLU A 246 -17.59 -32.64 -43.50
C GLU A 246 -18.48 -33.84 -43.83
N VAL A 247 -19.78 -33.60 -44.05
CA VAL A 247 -20.72 -34.64 -44.47
C VAL A 247 -20.35 -35.20 -45.84
N SER A 248 -20.19 -34.32 -46.83
CA SER A 248 -19.85 -34.74 -48.20
C SER A 248 -18.49 -35.46 -48.24
N ASN A 249 -17.48 -34.97 -47.50
CA ASN A 249 -16.15 -35.57 -47.42
C ASN A 249 -16.18 -36.96 -46.76
N ASN A 250 -16.76 -37.09 -45.55
CA ASN A 250 -16.80 -38.36 -44.84
C ASN A 250 -17.60 -39.42 -45.61
N ARG A 251 -18.67 -39.00 -46.30
CA ARG A 251 -19.47 -39.89 -47.15
C ARG A 251 -18.67 -40.36 -48.36
N ALA A 252 -17.92 -39.47 -49.01
CA ALA A 252 -17.03 -39.83 -50.12
C ALA A 252 -15.95 -40.84 -49.66
N THR A 253 -15.33 -40.62 -48.50
CA THR A 253 -14.36 -41.54 -47.90
C THR A 253 -14.93 -42.94 -47.73
N LEU A 254 -16.11 -43.08 -47.10
CA LEU A 254 -16.69 -44.39 -46.81
C LEU A 254 -17.29 -45.08 -48.06
N ASN A 255 -17.77 -44.33 -49.05
CA ASN A 255 -18.25 -44.91 -50.31
C ASN A 255 -17.13 -45.51 -51.18
N ASN A 256 -15.91 -44.97 -51.11
CA ASN A 256 -14.78 -45.36 -51.96
C ASN A 256 -13.84 -46.43 -51.34
N ILE A 257 -14.19 -47.01 -50.18
CA ILE A 257 -13.32 -47.96 -49.45
C ILE A 257 -12.92 -49.18 -50.29
N LYS A 258 -13.82 -49.70 -51.14
CA LYS A 258 -13.51 -50.88 -51.96
C LYS A 258 -12.33 -50.67 -52.93
N GLN A 259 -12.00 -49.42 -53.27
CA GLN A 259 -10.80 -49.07 -54.05
C GLN A 259 -9.56 -48.77 -53.19
N CYS A 260 -9.72 -48.38 -51.92
CA CYS A 260 -8.62 -47.88 -51.06
C CYS A 260 -8.24 -48.77 -49.87
N ALA A 261 -9.00 -49.84 -49.56
CA ALA A 261 -8.75 -50.71 -48.40
C ALA A 261 -7.40 -51.45 -48.45
N ASN A 262 -6.78 -51.58 -49.63
CA ASN A 262 -5.47 -52.22 -49.80
C ASN A 262 -4.27 -51.25 -49.60
N GLN A 263 -4.50 -50.02 -49.12
CA GLN A 263 -3.47 -48.98 -48.99
C GLN A 263 -3.50 -48.26 -47.63
N ILE A 264 -3.81 -48.94 -46.51
CA ILE A 264 -3.58 -48.33 -45.19
C ILE A 264 -2.08 -48.35 -44.90
N ASP A 265 -1.47 -47.17 -44.91
CA ASP A 265 -0.09 -46.98 -44.48
C ASP A 265 0.01 -46.99 -42.95
N TYR A 266 0.26 -48.17 -42.39
CA TYR A 266 0.47 -48.34 -40.96
C TYR A 266 1.71 -47.60 -40.43
N SER A 267 2.70 -47.31 -41.29
CA SER A 267 3.88 -46.54 -40.88
C SER A 267 3.51 -45.07 -40.64
N LEU A 268 2.70 -44.48 -41.53
CA LEU A 268 2.13 -43.15 -41.37
C LEU A 268 1.24 -43.06 -40.12
N LEU A 269 0.40 -44.08 -39.86
CA LEU A 269 -0.41 -44.11 -38.63
C LEU A 269 0.45 -44.09 -37.36
N GLN A 270 1.59 -44.77 -37.35
CA GLN A 270 2.53 -44.74 -36.23
C GLN A 270 3.24 -43.38 -36.10
N GLN A 271 3.60 -42.74 -37.22
CA GLN A 271 4.16 -41.38 -37.21
C GLN A 271 3.14 -40.36 -36.66
N ILE A 272 1.89 -40.41 -37.12
CA ILE A 272 0.78 -39.58 -36.60
C ILE A 272 0.61 -39.82 -35.10
N LYS A 273 0.55 -41.09 -34.67
CA LYS A 273 0.42 -41.45 -33.25
C LYS A 273 1.56 -40.90 -32.40
N LYS A 274 2.81 -41.02 -32.88
CA LYS A 274 4.01 -40.51 -32.20
C LYS A 274 3.98 -38.98 -32.07
N GLN A 275 3.58 -38.27 -33.11
CA GLN A 275 3.52 -36.81 -33.08
C GLN A 275 2.37 -36.27 -32.21
N ILE A 276 1.21 -36.93 -32.22
CA ILE A 276 0.12 -36.59 -31.31
C ILE A 276 0.54 -36.89 -29.85
N GLY A 277 1.22 -38.01 -29.61
CA GLY A 277 1.71 -38.41 -28.29
C GLY A 277 2.90 -37.60 -27.75
N SER A 278 3.67 -36.93 -28.61
CA SER A 278 4.80 -36.08 -28.17
C SER A 278 4.33 -34.73 -27.61
N LYS A 279 3.13 -34.27 -28.00
CA LYS A 279 2.45 -33.15 -27.35
C LYS A 279 1.98 -33.61 -25.97
N LYS A 280 2.34 -32.91 -24.89
CA LYS A 280 1.89 -33.20 -23.50
C LYS A 280 0.39 -32.92 -23.28
N GLU A 281 -0.43 -33.11 -24.30
CA GLU A 281 -1.85 -32.78 -24.36
C GLU A 281 -2.69 -33.92 -23.78
N ILE A 282 -3.64 -33.57 -22.91
CA ILE A 282 -4.60 -34.51 -22.36
C ILE A 282 -5.65 -34.84 -23.42
N GLN A 283 -5.78 -36.11 -23.79
CA GLN A 283 -6.68 -36.56 -24.87
C GLN A 283 -8.15 -36.66 -24.42
N CYS A 284 -8.74 -35.55 -23.98
CA CYS A 284 -10.15 -35.45 -23.61
C CYS A 284 -11.05 -35.41 -24.86
N THR A 285 -12.10 -36.25 -24.90
CA THR A 285 -13.09 -36.24 -26.00
C THR A 285 -14.25 -35.27 -25.77
N SER A 286 -14.24 -34.50 -24.67
CA SER A 286 -15.31 -33.57 -24.29
C SER A 286 -16.72 -34.20 -24.29
N CYS A 287 -16.82 -35.46 -23.85
CA CYS A 287 -18.09 -36.20 -23.80
C CYS A 287 -19.05 -35.74 -22.68
N GLY A 288 -18.58 -34.96 -21.70
CA GLY A 288 -19.41 -34.41 -20.63
C GLY A 288 -19.82 -35.38 -19.51
N TYR A 289 -19.48 -36.68 -19.58
CA TYR A 289 -19.85 -37.65 -18.55
C TYR A 289 -19.32 -37.29 -17.15
N CYS A 290 -18.12 -36.71 -17.08
CA CYS A 290 -17.51 -36.27 -15.84
C CYS A 290 -18.23 -35.08 -15.17
N LYS A 291 -18.88 -34.20 -15.96
CA LYS A 291 -19.62 -33.03 -15.45
C LYS A 291 -20.81 -33.46 -14.60
N ARG A 292 -21.56 -34.46 -15.06
CA ARG A 292 -22.77 -34.99 -14.40
C ARG A 292 -22.48 -35.68 -13.07
N GLU A 293 -21.31 -36.30 -12.95
CA GLU A 293 -20.89 -37.02 -11.75
C GLU A 293 -20.23 -36.13 -10.69
N CYS A 294 -19.96 -34.87 -11.03
CA CYS A 294 -19.23 -33.97 -10.15
C CYS A 294 -20.17 -33.29 -9.14
N PRO A 295 -20.07 -33.61 -7.84
CA PRO A 295 -20.95 -33.02 -6.82
C PRO A 295 -20.72 -31.51 -6.60
N LYS A 296 -19.65 -30.96 -7.18
CA LYS A 296 -19.26 -29.55 -7.09
C LYS A 296 -19.58 -28.78 -8.37
N ASN A 297 -20.30 -29.38 -9.31
CA ASN A 297 -20.69 -28.75 -10.58
C ASN A 297 -19.49 -28.15 -11.35
N ILE A 298 -18.35 -28.85 -11.35
CA ILE A 298 -17.13 -28.41 -12.06
C ILE A 298 -17.28 -28.76 -13.56
N VAL A 299 -17.05 -27.78 -14.43
CA VAL A 299 -17.02 -27.93 -15.90
C VAL A 299 -15.68 -28.54 -16.37
N ILE A 300 -15.46 -29.80 -15.97
CA ILE A 300 -14.20 -30.53 -16.17
C ILE A 300 -13.72 -30.54 -17.64
N PRO A 301 -14.56 -30.80 -18.67
CA PRO A 301 -14.09 -30.82 -20.06
C PRO A 301 -13.52 -29.47 -20.51
N ASP A 302 -14.22 -28.39 -20.20
CA ASP A 302 -13.85 -27.01 -20.57
C ASP A 302 -12.56 -26.60 -19.87
N ILE A 303 -12.41 -26.95 -18.59
CA ILE A 303 -11.19 -26.72 -17.82
C ILE A 303 -9.99 -27.50 -18.38
N ILE A 304 -10.18 -28.77 -18.77
CA ILE A 304 -9.11 -29.57 -19.40
C ILE A 304 -8.74 -29.01 -20.78
N HIS A 305 -9.72 -28.50 -21.54
CA HIS A 305 -9.47 -27.85 -22.81
C HIS A 305 -8.57 -26.62 -22.63
N LEU A 306 -8.90 -25.75 -21.67
CA LEU A 306 -8.08 -24.59 -21.33
C LEU A 306 -6.68 -24.98 -20.86
N LEU A 307 -6.54 -26.06 -20.07
CA LEU A 307 -5.23 -26.59 -19.66
C LEU A 307 -4.38 -27.04 -20.87
N ASN A 308 -5.00 -27.67 -21.86
CA ASN A 308 -4.33 -28.08 -23.08
C ASN A 308 -3.90 -26.87 -23.93
N GLU A 309 -4.77 -25.86 -24.08
CA GLU A 309 -4.41 -24.61 -24.76
C GLU A 309 -3.24 -23.92 -24.07
N TYR A 310 -3.28 -23.84 -22.73
CA TYR A 310 -2.19 -23.29 -21.93
C TYR A 310 -0.87 -24.05 -22.15
N LYS A 311 -0.89 -25.39 -22.13
CA LYS A 311 0.29 -26.24 -22.37
C LYS A 311 0.84 -26.14 -23.79
N ASN A 312 -0.03 -25.91 -24.77
CA ASN A 312 0.36 -25.80 -26.18
C ASN A 312 0.89 -24.39 -26.52
N ALA A 313 0.41 -23.35 -25.83
CA ALA A 313 0.84 -21.96 -26.05
C ALA A 313 2.11 -21.58 -25.25
N SER A 314 2.49 -22.36 -24.23
CA SER A 314 3.56 -22.02 -23.28
C SER A 314 4.97 -22.33 -23.82
N ASN A 315 5.41 -21.57 -24.81
CA ASN A 315 6.83 -21.25 -25.03
C ASN A 315 7.26 -20.06 -24.12
N GLY A 316 6.89 -20.09 -22.84
CA GLY A 316 7.40 -19.15 -21.82
C GLY A 316 6.95 -17.68 -21.89
N LYS A 317 5.85 -17.33 -22.57
CA LYS A 317 5.37 -15.94 -22.69
C LYS A 317 4.33 -15.56 -21.62
N THR A 318 4.62 -14.53 -20.84
CA THR A 318 3.79 -13.99 -19.73
C THR A 318 2.39 -13.54 -20.17
N CYS A 319 2.22 -13.04 -21.40
CA CYS A 319 0.94 -12.54 -21.92
C CYS A 319 -0.12 -13.65 -22.09
N VAL A 320 0.31 -14.90 -22.33
CA VAL A 320 -0.59 -16.06 -22.49
C VAL A 320 -1.25 -16.41 -21.16
N VAL A 321 -0.51 -16.30 -20.04
CA VAL A 321 -1.01 -16.61 -18.70
C VAL A 321 -2.14 -15.67 -18.28
N GLY A 322 -2.02 -14.37 -18.57
CA GLY A 322 -3.05 -13.37 -18.27
C GLY A 322 -4.35 -13.61 -19.03
N GLY A 323 -4.26 -13.92 -20.33
CA GLY A 323 -5.40 -14.27 -21.16
C GLY A 323 -6.11 -15.55 -20.70
N SER A 324 -5.35 -16.62 -20.44
CA SER A 324 -5.89 -17.89 -19.95
C SER A 324 -6.59 -17.75 -18.59
N ARG A 325 -6.11 -16.88 -17.69
CA ARG A 325 -6.79 -16.61 -16.41
C ARG A 325 -8.11 -15.87 -16.57
N SER A 326 -8.19 -14.93 -17.52
CA SER A 326 -9.44 -14.23 -17.83
C SER A 326 -10.49 -15.20 -18.37
N ILE A 327 -10.10 -16.05 -19.33
CA ILE A 327 -10.96 -17.10 -19.88
C ILE A 327 -11.39 -18.07 -18.77
N TYR A 328 -10.45 -18.50 -17.92
CA TYR A 328 -10.76 -19.36 -16.77
C TYR A 328 -11.84 -18.76 -15.85
N ARG A 329 -11.70 -17.48 -15.48
CA ARG A 329 -12.68 -16.76 -14.65
C ARG A 329 -14.07 -16.74 -15.30
N GLY A 330 -14.13 -16.55 -16.62
CA GLY A 330 -15.39 -16.64 -17.38
C GLY A 330 -15.98 -18.06 -17.36
N THR A 331 -15.16 -19.08 -17.63
CA THR A 331 -15.57 -20.50 -17.65
C THR A 331 -16.15 -20.95 -16.31
N VAL A 332 -15.61 -20.47 -15.18
CA VAL A 332 -16.06 -20.89 -13.83
C VAL A 332 -17.07 -19.95 -13.18
N PHE A 333 -17.55 -18.90 -13.86
CA PHE A 333 -18.41 -17.88 -13.25
C PHE A 333 -19.68 -18.45 -12.57
N ASN A 334 -20.32 -19.45 -13.19
CA ASN A 334 -21.52 -20.14 -12.67
C ASN A 334 -21.27 -21.62 -12.33
N HIS A 335 -20.01 -22.03 -12.19
CA HIS A 335 -19.61 -23.43 -12.02
C HIS A 335 -18.59 -23.58 -10.89
N GLY A 336 -18.38 -24.80 -10.42
CA GLY A 336 -17.33 -25.08 -9.44
C GLY A 336 -15.93 -24.82 -10.03
N LYS A 337 -15.04 -24.26 -9.20
CA LYS A 337 -13.62 -24.04 -9.51
C LYS A 337 -12.85 -25.37 -9.49
N ALA A 338 -11.68 -25.41 -10.12
CA ALA A 338 -10.78 -26.55 -10.05
C ALA A 338 -10.32 -26.83 -8.60
N SER A 339 -10.07 -25.80 -7.78
CA SER A 339 -9.80 -25.94 -6.33
C SER A 339 -10.96 -26.54 -5.53
N ASP A 340 -12.20 -26.47 -6.02
CA ASP A 340 -13.35 -27.06 -5.34
C ASP A 340 -13.36 -28.60 -5.43
N CYS A 341 -12.42 -29.20 -6.21
CA CYS A 341 -12.33 -30.64 -6.37
C CYS A 341 -12.05 -31.37 -5.04
N ILE A 342 -13.07 -32.04 -4.50
CA ILE A 342 -12.98 -32.87 -3.28
C ILE A 342 -12.33 -34.25 -3.50
N LYS A 343 -11.77 -34.50 -4.68
CA LYS A 343 -11.07 -35.76 -5.02
C LYS A 343 -11.89 -37.03 -4.81
N CYS A 344 -13.21 -36.98 -5.03
CA CYS A 344 -14.11 -38.13 -4.91
C CYS A 344 -13.89 -39.22 -6.00
N ARG A 345 -13.16 -38.89 -7.07
CA ARG A 345 -12.80 -39.76 -8.22
C ARG A 345 -13.97 -40.39 -8.99
N LYS A 346 -15.22 -39.96 -8.76
CA LYS A 346 -16.39 -40.39 -9.54
C LYS A 346 -16.22 -40.08 -11.04
N CYS A 347 -15.72 -38.88 -11.35
CA CYS A 347 -15.44 -38.46 -12.72
C CYS A 347 -14.40 -39.33 -13.44
N GLU A 348 -13.38 -39.83 -12.73
CA GLU A 348 -12.33 -40.68 -13.31
C GLU A 348 -12.87 -42.08 -13.63
N LYS A 349 -13.69 -42.65 -12.74
CA LYS A 349 -14.35 -43.95 -12.97
C LYS A 349 -15.23 -43.91 -14.23
N ARG A 350 -15.93 -42.78 -14.44
CA ARG A 350 -16.84 -42.57 -15.58
C ARG A 350 -16.15 -42.11 -16.87
N CYS A 351 -14.89 -41.70 -16.79
CA CYS A 351 -14.18 -41.19 -17.95
C CYS A 351 -13.89 -42.34 -18.93
N PRO A 352 -14.42 -42.30 -20.16
CA PRO A 352 -14.20 -43.37 -21.13
C PRO A 352 -12.75 -43.38 -21.61
N GLN A 353 -12.06 -42.25 -21.52
CA GLN A 353 -10.63 -42.09 -21.81
C GLN A 353 -9.73 -42.39 -20.60
N LYS A 354 -10.31 -42.79 -19.45
CA LYS A 354 -9.63 -43.11 -18.19
C LYS A 354 -8.62 -42.04 -17.71
N ILE A 355 -8.94 -40.76 -17.97
CA ILE A 355 -8.11 -39.61 -17.60
C ILE A 355 -8.06 -39.46 -16.08
N LYS A 356 -6.87 -39.15 -15.53
CA LYS A 356 -6.67 -38.76 -14.13
C LYS A 356 -7.13 -37.31 -13.89
N ILE A 357 -8.44 -37.11 -13.95
CA ILE A 357 -9.09 -35.80 -13.86
C ILE A 357 -8.70 -35.06 -12.58
N THR A 358 -8.57 -35.75 -11.45
CA THR A 358 -8.21 -35.11 -10.17
C THR A 358 -6.81 -34.46 -10.22
N ASN A 359 -5.86 -35.07 -10.94
CA ASN A 359 -4.54 -34.48 -11.16
C ASN A 359 -4.64 -33.25 -12.07
N CYS A 360 -5.48 -33.31 -13.10
CA CYS A 360 -5.71 -32.19 -14.01
C CYS A 360 -6.30 -30.99 -13.26
N MET A 361 -7.29 -31.21 -12.38
CA MET A 361 -7.88 -30.13 -11.56
C MET A 361 -6.84 -29.51 -10.61
N LYS A 362 -6.00 -30.34 -9.97
CA LYS A 362 -4.90 -29.85 -9.13
C LYS A 362 -3.94 -28.95 -9.92
N GLU A 363 -3.56 -29.38 -11.12
CA GLU A 363 -2.64 -28.63 -11.98
C GLU A 363 -3.25 -27.29 -12.43
N VAL A 364 -4.53 -27.28 -12.82
CA VAL A 364 -5.25 -26.04 -13.16
C VAL A 364 -5.33 -25.09 -11.97
N ALA A 365 -5.68 -25.61 -10.78
CA ALA A 365 -5.73 -24.79 -9.58
C ALA A 365 -4.38 -24.16 -9.23
N GLN A 366 -3.26 -24.84 -9.54
CA GLN A 366 -1.91 -24.27 -9.34
C GLN A 366 -1.55 -23.22 -10.39
N LEU A 367 -1.98 -23.40 -11.64
CA LEU A 367 -1.56 -22.54 -12.76
C LEU A 367 -2.47 -21.31 -12.95
N LEU A 368 -3.79 -21.51 -12.85
CA LEU A 368 -4.81 -20.58 -13.33
C LEU A 368 -5.71 -20.04 -12.23
N GLU A 369 -5.77 -20.69 -11.08
CA GLU A 369 -6.36 -20.09 -9.89
C GLU A 369 -5.27 -19.36 -9.14
N ASP A 370 -5.61 -18.18 -8.60
CA ASP A 370 -4.71 -17.40 -7.77
C ASP A 370 -4.51 -18.16 -6.44
N GLY A 371 -3.64 -19.17 -6.47
CA GLY A 371 -3.16 -19.84 -5.28
C GLY A 371 -2.52 -18.79 -4.39
N LYS A 372 -2.99 -18.70 -3.13
CA LYS A 372 -2.38 -17.92 -2.04
C LYS A 372 -0.85 -17.91 -2.18
N LYS A 373 -0.30 -16.78 -2.63
CA LYS A 373 1.14 -16.52 -2.73
C LYS A 373 1.71 -16.26 -1.33
N ASN A 374 1.64 -17.23 -0.43
CA ASN A 374 2.23 -17.09 0.91
C ASN A 374 3.72 -17.40 0.86
N GLY A 375 4.52 -16.51 0.28
CA GLY A 375 5.97 -16.72 0.15
C GLY A 375 6.72 -15.43 -0.18
N TYR A 376 8.02 -15.45 0.09
CA TYR A 376 8.94 -14.36 -0.21
C TYR A 376 9.33 -14.38 -1.69
N THR A 377 9.66 -13.20 -2.22
CA THR A 377 10.26 -13.03 -3.55
C THR A 377 11.53 -13.86 -3.69
N ILE A 378 11.83 -14.33 -4.91
CA ILE A 378 13.14 -14.94 -5.23
C ILE A 378 14.31 -13.92 -5.20
N GLU A 379 14.03 -12.62 -5.17
CA GLU A 379 15.06 -11.59 -5.17
C GLU A 379 15.83 -11.56 -3.84
N ARG A 380 17.08 -12.02 -3.89
CA ARG A 380 17.93 -12.21 -2.70
C ARG A 380 18.21 -10.93 -1.93
N ASN A 381 18.34 -9.78 -2.59
CA ASN A 381 18.54 -8.48 -1.93
C ASN A 381 17.35 -8.09 -1.05
N SER A 382 16.12 -8.33 -1.53
CA SER A 382 14.90 -8.14 -0.74
C SER A 382 14.85 -9.12 0.44
N GLN A 383 15.24 -10.39 0.22
CA GLN A 383 15.30 -11.38 1.30
C GLN A 383 16.29 -11.00 2.41
N ILE A 384 17.47 -10.48 2.05
CA ILE A 384 18.49 -10.00 3.01
C ILE A 384 17.93 -8.87 3.86
N LEU A 385 17.30 -7.87 3.24
CA LEU A 385 16.71 -6.75 3.96
C LEU A 385 15.62 -7.22 4.92
N ILE A 386 14.68 -8.04 4.45
CA ILE A 386 13.58 -8.57 5.27
C ILE A 386 14.13 -9.41 6.43
N TYR A 387 15.11 -10.28 6.18
CA TYR A 387 15.74 -11.09 7.24
C TYR A 387 16.33 -10.18 8.33
N LEU A 388 17.11 -9.17 7.95
CA LEU A 388 17.75 -8.27 8.90
C LEU A 388 16.76 -7.34 9.61
N MET A 389 15.67 -6.93 8.95
CA MET A 389 14.57 -6.22 9.62
C MET A 389 14.01 -7.03 10.79
N LYS A 390 13.83 -8.35 10.63
CA LYS A 390 13.36 -9.25 11.70
C LYS A 390 14.37 -9.34 12.85
N GLU A 391 15.65 -9.50 12.54
CA GLU A 391 16.73 -9.54 13.55
C GLU A 391 16.86 -8.22 14.33
N HIS A 392 16.52 -7.10 13.72
CA HIS A 392 16.52 -5.78 14.34
C HIS A 392 15.16 -5.37 14.95
N GLY A 393 14.16 -6.26 14.93
CA GLY A 393 12.84 -6.02 15.55
C GLY A 393 11.95 -5.01 14.80
N ILE A 394 12.19 -4.75 13.52
CA ILE A 394 11.43 -3.79 12.71
C ILE A 394 10.17 -4.48 12.18
N LYS A 395 9.09 -4.41 12.94
CA LYS A 395 7.84 -5.14 12.68
C LYS A 395 6.78 -4.32 11.91
N LYS A 396 6.71 -3.01 12.13
CA LYS A 396 5.66 -2.14 11.57
C LYS A 396 6.07 -1.59 10.21
N VAL A 397 5.21 -1.74 9.20
CA VAL A 397 5.48 -1.32 7.82
C VAL A 397 4.28 -0.57 7.25
N ILE A 398 4.48 0.68 6.83
CA ILE A 398 3.49 1.45 6.07
C ILE A 398 3.81 1.36 4.58
N ILE A 399 2.83 0.91 3.79
CA ILE A 399 2.97 0.60 2.38
C ILE A 399 2.15 1.56 1.54
N SER A 400 2.84 2.27 0.66
CA SER A 400 2.26 3.00 -0.45
C SER A 400 2.26 2.14 -1.70
N PRO A 401 1.12 2.04 -2.42
CA PRO A 401 0.93 1.08 -3.48
C PRO A 401 1.77 1.41 -4.72
N GLY A 402 2.40 0.40 -5.32
CA GLY A 402 3.17 0.55 -6.54
C GLY A 402 3.51 -0.79 -7.20
N ALA A 403 3.76 -0.77 -8.50
CA ALA A 403 4.19 -1.98 -9.22
C ALA A 403 5.63 -2.35 -8.85
N THR A 404 6.51 -1.35 -8.71
CA THR A 404 7.94 -1.57 -8.46
C THR A 404 8.22 -2.13 -7.08
N ASN A 405 7.42 -1.84 -6.05
CA ASN A 405 7.63 -2.40 -4.70
C ASN A 405 6.88 -3.73 -4.46
N VAL A 406 6.21 -4.30 -5.47
CA VAL A 406 5.36 -5.50 -5.28
C VAL A 406 6.11 -6.70 -4.70
N CYS A 407 7.39 -6.88 -5.06
CA CYS A 407 8.20 -7.97 -4.55
C CYS A 407 8.44 -7.86 -3.04
N PHE A 408 8.74 -6.66 -2.55
CA PHE A 408 8.87 -6.40 -1.13
C PHE A 408 7.51 -6.53 -0.43
N VAL A 409 6.48 -5.85 -0.95
CA VAL A 409 5.12 -5.81 -0.37
C VAL A 409 4.52 -7.20 -0.19
N GLN A 410 4.54 -8.03 -1.24
CA GLN A 410 3.99 -9.39 -1.17
C GLN A 410 4.76 -10.25 -0.17
N SER A 411 6.08 -10.04 -0.06
CA SER A 411 6.94 -10.80 0.85
C SER A 411 6.61 -10.50 2.31
N VAL A 412 6.54 -9.22 2.69
CA VAL A 412 6.17 -8.83 4.05
C VAL A 412 4.70 -9.12 4.36
N GLN A 413 3.79 -9.01 3.38
CA GLN A 413 2.37 -9.36 3.54
C GLN A 413 2.14 -10.85 3.79
N SER A 414 3.10 -11.69 3.40
CA SER A 414 3.01 -13.14 3.57
C SER A 414 3.63 -13.64 4.88
N ASP A 415 4.16 -12.75 5.73
CA ASP A 415 4.89 -13.07 6.96
C ASP A 415 4.23 -12.38 8.16
N ASP A 416 3.67 -13.19 9.07
CA ASP A 416 2.90 -12.73 10.24
C ASP A 416 3.74 -11.93 11.26
N PHE A 417 5.08 -11.89 11.10
CA PHE A 417 5.93 -10.99 11.87
C PHE A 417 5.63 -9.51 11.60
N PHE A 418 5.19 -9.16 10.39
CA PHE A 418 5.00 -7.76 10.00
C PHE A 418 3.57 -7.28 10.21
N GLU A 419 3.44 -6.13 10.86
CA GLU A 419 2.21 -5.35 10.97
C GLU A 419 2.16 -4.36 9.80
N ILE A 420 1.16 -4.49 8.92
CA ILE A 420 1.10 -3.73 7.66
C ILE A 420 -0.04 -2.72 7.66
N TYR A 421 0.31 -1.48 7.35
CA TYR A 421 -0.62 -0.38 7.13
C TYR A 421 -0.53 0.09 5.69
N SER A 422 -1.66 0.45 5.08
CA SER A 422 -1.70 0.98 3.71
C SER A 422 -1.96 2.48 3.74
N ALA A 423 -1.16 3.23 2.99
CA ALA A 423 -1.31 4.68 2.85
C ALA A 423 -1.06 5.08 1.39
N PRO A 424 -2.12 5.38 0.61
CA PRO A 424 -1.99 5.68 -0.82
C PRO A 424 -1.38 7.06 -1.09
N ASP A 425 -1.51 8.01 -0.17
CA ASP A 425 -0.74 9.25 -0.20
C ASP A 425 0.58 9.02 0.52
N GLU A 426 1.69 9.04 -0.21
CA GLU A 426 3.03 8.84 0.34
C GLU A 426 3.42 9.93 1.36
N ARG A 427 3.00 11.18 1.19
CA ARG A 427 3.32 12.26 2.13
C ARG A 427 2.68 11.97 3.48
N SER A 428 1.39 11.65 3.46
CA SER A 428 0.68 11.22 4.67
C SER A 428 1.28 9.94 5.26
N ALA A 429 1.71 8.98 4.44
CA ALA A 429 2.38 7.76 4.90
C ALA A 429 3.65 8.05 5.73
N ALA A 430 4.48 9.00 5.28
CA ALA A 430 5.71 9.37 5.99
C ALA A 430 5.42 10.00 7.36
N TYR A 431 4.40 10.87 7.46
CA TYR A 431 3.96 11.43 8.73
C TYR A 431 3.25 10.41 9.64
N MET A 432 2.47 9.50 9.06
CA MET A 432 1.91 8.36 9.81
C MET A 432 3.03 7.51 10.42
N ALA A 433 4.14 7.29 9.71
CA ALA A 433 5.29 6.58 10.27
C ALA A 433 5.95 7.36 11.41
N CYS A 434 6.04 8.69 11.31
CA CYS A 434 6.54 9.53 12.39
C CYS A 434 5.72 9.36 13.67
N GLY A 435 4.38 9.50 13.56
CA GLY A 435 3.48 9.34 14.70
C GLY A 435 3.48 7.93 15.29
N LEU A 436 3.48 6.91 14.42
CA LEU A 436 3.49 5.51 14.86
C LEU A 436 4.80 5.13 15.55
N ALA A 437 5.94 5.58 15.03
CA ALA A 437 7.24 5.32 15.63
C ALA A 437 7.40 6.04 16.98
N GLU A 438 6.95 7.30 17.06
CA GLU A 438 6.99 8.08 18.30
C GLU A 438 6.12 7.46 19.41
N GLU A 439 4.87 7.12 19.11
CA GLU A 439 3.94 6.57 20.12
C GLU A 439 4.34 5.15 20.55
N SER A 440 4.94 4.36 19.66
CA SER A 440 5.34 2.99 20.00
C SER A 440 6.74 2.84 20.57
N GLY A 441 7.61 3.84 20.38
CA GLY A 441 9.04 3.73 20.70
C GLY A 441 9.79 2.70 19.83
N GLU A 442 9.18 2.24 18.73
CA GLU A 442 9.73 1.22 17.84
C GLU A 442 10.04 1.81 16.44
N PRO A 443 11.07 1.31 15.72
CA PRO A 443 11.30 1.72 14.34
C PRO A 443 10.14 1.32 13.41
N VAL A 444 9.78 2.22 12.50
CA VAL A 444 8.73 1.99 11.49
C VAL A 444 9.31 2.05 10.09
N ALA A 445 9.01 1.06 9.26
CA ALA A 445 9.41 1.05 7.86
C ALA A 445 8.36 1.67 6.94
N LEU A 446 8.80 2.33 5.88
CA LEU A 446 8.00 2.81 4.77
C LEU A 446 8.36 2.03 3.50
N SER A 447 7.37 1.76 2.64
CA SER A 447 7.63 1.19 1.30
C SER A 447 6.85 1.90 0.19
N CYS A 448 7.53 2.36 -0.86
CA CYS A 448 6.89 2.91 -2.06
C CYS A 448 7.63 2.53 -3.36
N THR A 449 7.03 2.84 -4.50
CA THR A 449 7.71 2.82 -5.80
C THR A 449 8.68 4.01 -5.95
N GLY A 450 9.75 3.85 -6.73
CA GLY A 450 10.87 4.79 -6.84
C GLY A 450 10.60 6.05 -7.66
N ALA A 451 9.38 6.25 -8.16
CA ALA A 451 8.98 7.45 -8.91
C ALA A 451 8.77 8.67 -7.98
N THR A 452 7.91 9.61 -8.36
CA THR A 452 7.51 10.77 -7.53
C THR A 452 6.94 10.37 -6.17
N ALA A 453 6.40 9.15 -6.04
CA ALA A 453 6.05 8.54 -4.75
C ALA A 453 7.18 8.68 -3.71
N SER A 454 8.42 8.35 -4.07
CA SER A 454 9.56 8.51 -3.17
C SER A 454 9.91 9.98 -2.83
N ARG A 455 9.48 10.95 -3.65
CA ARG A 455 9.66 12.38 -3.40
C ARG A 455 8.61 12.95 -2.44
N ASN A 456 7.44 12.33 -2.38
CA ASN A 456 6.40 12.70 -1.40
C ASN A 456 6.77 12.30 0.03
N TYR A 457 7.70 11.36 0.24
CA TYR A 457 8.23 11.05 1.57
C TYR A 457 9.09 12.18 2.17
N VAL A 458 9.62 13.09 1.35
CA VAL A 458 10.59 14.10 1.79
C VAL A 458 10.14 14.90 3.02
N PRO A 459 8.94 15.50 3.08
CA PRO A 459 8.57 16.33 4.24
C PRO A 459 8.51 15.53 5.56
N GLY A 460 7.88 14.34 5.54
CA GLY A 460 7.82 13.48 6.71
C GLY A 460 9.18 12.91 7.11
N LEU A 461 10.08 12.66 6.16
CA LEU A 461 11.45 12.27 6.45
C LEU A 461 12.27 13.43 7.02
N THR A 462 12.05 14.66 6.57
CA THR A 462 12.63 15.87 7.18
C THR A 462 12.18 16.02 8.63
N GLU A 463 10.88 15.82 8.90
CA GLU A 463 10.35 15.81 10.27
C GLU A 463 11.05 14.73 11.12
N ALA A 464 11.11 13.50 10.61
CA ALA A 464 11.80 12.40 11.29
C ALA A 464 13.29 12.68 11.53
N PHE A 465 13.97 13.37 10.61
CA PHE A 465 15.39 13.71 10.74
C PHE A 465 15.66 14.67 11.88
N TYR A 466 14.93 15.79 11.92
CA TYR A 466 15.11 16.81 12.96
C TYR A 466 14.56 16.38 14.32
N ARG A 467 13.52 15.52 14.35
CA ARG A 467 12.99 14.93 15.59
C ARG A 467 13.62 13.61 15.99
N ARG A 468 14.54 13.07 15.20
CA ARG A 468 15.27 11.82 15.50
C ARG A 468 14.38 10.60 15.60
N ILE A 469 13.36 10.53 14.74
CA ILE A 469 12.39 9.45 14.72
C ILE A 469 12.92 8.32 13.82
N PRO A 470 12.98 7.05 14.30
CA PRO A 470 13.60 5.94 13.56
C PRO A 470 12.69 5.43 12.43
N VAL A 471 12.72 6.10 11.28
CA VAL A 471 11.95 5.72 10.08
C VAL A 471 12.84 5.07 9.01
N LEU A 472 12.55 3.83 8.64
CA LEU A 472 13.26 3.13 7.55
C LEU A 472 12.54 3.33 6.21
N ALA A 473 13.02 4.22 5.37
CA ALA A 473 12.46 4.50 4.04
C ALA A 473 12.97 3.53 2.98
N ILE A 474 12.18 2.52 2.62
CA ILE A 474 12.49 1.54 1.56
C ILE A 474 11.83 1.98 0.27
N THR A 475 12.60 2.41 -0.71
CA THR A 475 12.05 2.92 -1.96
C THR A 475 12.49 2.02 -3.13
N SER A 476 11.56 1.27 -3.71
CA SER A 476 11.90 0.27 -4.72
C SER A 476 12.12 0.91 -6.09
N SER A 477 13.27 0.66 -6.72
CA SER A 477 13.66 1.25 -8.00
C SER A 477 13.92 0.22 -9.09
N GLN A 478 13.88 0.69 -10.34
CA GLN A 478 14.42 -0.08 -11.46
C GLN A 478 15.95 0.04 -11.48
N PRO A 479 16.68 -0.84 -12.21
CA PRO A 479 18.13 -0.75 -12.30
C PRO A 479 18.64 0.64 -12.70
N ARG A 480 19.66 1.14 -11.98
CA ARG A 480 20.24 2.48 -12.16
C ARG A 480 20.72 2.79 -13.59
N CYS A 481 21.09 1.77 -14.36
CA CYS A 481 21.41 1.92 -15.79
C CYS A 481 20.26 2.46 -16.65
N ARG A 482 19.06 2.66 -16.09
CA ARG A 482 17.88 3.26 -16.74
C ARG A 482 17.73 4.75 -16.48
N ILE A 483 18.53 5.34 -15.60
CA ILE A 483 18.50 6.78 -15.29
C ILE A 483 18.86 7.58 -16.55
N GLY A 484 18.15 8.69 -16.80
CA GLY A 484 18.43 9.58 -17.93
C GLY A 484 17.98 9.06 -19.31
N HIS A 485 17.35 7.89 -19.37
CA HIS A 485 16.93 7.26 -20.62
C HIS A 485 15.44 7.41 -20.95
N ASN A 486 14.73 8.38 -20.34
CA ASN A 486 13.29 8.62 -20.53
C ASN A 486 12.42 7.38 -20.26
N ILE A 487 12.83 6.54 -19.32
CA ILE A 487 12.09 5.35 -18.92
C ILE A 487 11.00 5.74 -17.91
N PRO A 488 9.74 5.32 -18.11
CA PRO A 488 8.65 5.66 -17.21
C PRO A 488 8.95 5.28 -15.76
N GLN A 489 8.58 6.17 -14.84
CA GLN A 489 8.76 5.97 -13.40
C GLN A 489 10.21 5.73 -12.95
N MET A 490 11.19 6.18 -13.74
CA MET A 490 12.61 6.17 -13.36
C MET A 490 13.12 7.60 -13.20
N ILE A 491 13.57 7.94 -11.99
CA ILE A 491 14.19 9.23 -11.66
C ILE A 491 15.57 9.00 -11.04
N ASP A 492 16.44 10.01 -11.10
CA ASP A 492 17.73 9.96 -10.41
C ASP A 492 17.53 10.25 -8.91
N ARG A 493 18.06 9.36 -8.08
CA ARG A 493 18.00 9.42 -6.60
C ARG A 493 19.34 9.03 -5.98
N THR A 494 20.40 9.06 -6.78
CA THR A 494 21.77 8.77 -6.31
C THR A 494 22.26 9.84 -5.33
N THR A 495 21.75 11.07 -5.48
CA THR A 495 21.91 12.17 -4.52
C THR A 495 20.62 12.40 -3.75
N ILE A 496 20.72 12.43 -2.42
CA ILE A 496 19.62 12.75 -1.50
C ILE A 496 19.78 14.17 -0.91
N MET A 497 18.70 14.72 -0.38
CA MET A 497 18.75 15.96 0.40
C MET A 497 19.46 15.68 1.74
N ASN A 498 20.13 16.68 2.30
CA ASN A 498 20.97 16.51 3.48
C ASN A 498 20.18 16.12 4.75
N ASP A 499 18.90 16.44 4.77
CA ASP A 499 18.02 16.44 5.94
C ASP A 499 16.88 15.42 5.84
N ILE A 500 16.97 14.43 4.94
CA ILE A 500 15.91 13.40 4.80
C ILE A 500 16.35 12.01 5.26
N ALA A 501 17.63 11.76 5.45
CA ALA A 501 18.16 10.50 5.96
C ALA A 501 19.58 10.67 6.52
N LYS A 502 19.88 9.99 7.62
CA LYS A 502 21.24 9.92 8.19
C LYS A 502 22.18 9.07 7.32
N LEU A 503 21.62 8.09 6.62
CA LEU A 503 22.33 7.25 5.66
C LEU A 503 21.39 6.85 4.53
N SER A 504 21.92 6.86 3.29
CA SER A 504 21.25 6.30 2.12
C SER A 504 22.13 5.25 1.48
N VAL A 505 21.63 4.03 1.36
CA VAL A 505 22.34 2.92 0.70
C VAL A 505 21.51 2.33 -0.45
N GLU A 506 22.21 1.77 -1.44
CA GLU A 506 21.60 0.95 -2.47
C GLU A 506 21.69 -0.53 -2.07
N LEU A 507 20.62 -1.27 -2.34
CA LEU A 507 20.63 -2.73 -2.36
C LEU A 507 20.42 -3.20 -3.82
N PRO A 508 21.51 -3.43 -4.57
CA PRO A 508 21.42 -3.81 -5.98
C PRO A 508 20.82 -5.20 -6.17
N ILE A 509 20.50 -5.55 -7.43
CA ILE A 509 20.14 -6.93 -7.77
C ILE A 509 21.40 -7.80 -7.71
N ILE A 510 21.34 -8.85 -6.90
CA ILE A 510 22.43 -9.79 -6.71
C ILE A 510 22.61 -10.69 -7.94
N LYS A 511 23.79 -10.62 -8.57
CA LYS A 511 24.20 -11.48 -9.69
C LYS A 511 25.30 -12.45 -9.30
N ASP A 512 26.09 -12.10 -8.29
CA ASP A 512 27.22 -12.87 -7.79
C ASP A 512 27.43 -12.67 -6.27
N PHE A 513 28.50 -13.25 -5.72
CA PHE A 513 28.79 -13.22 -4.30
C PHE A 513 29.25 -11.84 -3.79
N GLU A 514 29.80 -10.99 -4.67
CA GLU A 514 30.23 -9.63 -4.31
C GLU A 514 29.00 -8.75 -4.13
N ASP A 515 28.02 -8.82 -5.06
CA ASP A 515 26.75 -8.12 -4.91
C ASP A 515 26.01 -8.55 -3.61
N GLU A 516 26.05 -9.84 -3.26
CA GLU A 516 25.43 -10.35 -2.02
C GLU A 516 26.14 -9.81 -0.76
N TRP A 517 27.48 -9.77 -0.78
CA TRP A 517 28.27 -9.20 0.30
C TRP A 517 28.01 -7.70 0.46
N GLU A 518 27.98 -6.94 -0.63
CA GLU A 518 27.62 -5.52 -0.63
C GLU A 518 26.23 -5.29 -0.03
N CYS A 519 25.23 -6.05 -0.50
CA CYS A 519 23.86 -5.97 0.02
C CYS A 519 23.81 -6.24 1.54
N ASN A 520 24.51 -7.27 2.02
CA ASN A 520 24.56 -7.60 3.44
C ASN A 520 25.19 -6.46 4.27
N VAL A 521 26.32 -5.91 3.82
CA VAL A 521 27.03 -4.83 4.52
C VAL A 521 26.19 -3.54 4.52
N ASN A 522 25.63 -3.16 3.37
CA ASN A 522 24.81 -1.95 3.25
C ASN A 522 23.53 -2.04 4.09
N ALA A 523 22.85 -3.18 4.08
CA ALA A 523 21.67 -3.38 4.92
C ALA A 523 22.02 -3.30 6.41
N ASN A 524 23.10 -3.95 6.87
CA ASN A 524 23.54 -3.84 8.27
C ASN A 524 23.89 -2.39 8.66
N LYS A 525 24.62 -1.66 7.81
CA LYS A 525 24.93 -0.24 8.05
C LYS A 525 23.66 0.61 8.21
N ALA A 526 22.68 0.40 7.32
CA ALA A 526 21.40 1.08 7.38
C ALA A 526 20.65 0.80 8.68
N LEU A 527 20.51 -0.47 9.06
CA LEU A 527 19.74 -0.86 10.25
C LEU A 527 20.45 -0.56 11.58
N LEU A 528 21.78 -0.52 11.59
CA LEU A 528 22.54 -0.02 12.73
C LEU A 528 22.40 1.49 12.89
N MET A 529 22.54 2.25 11.80
CA MET A 529 22.35 3.70 11.81
C MET A 529 20.96 4.10 12.32
N LEU A 530 19.92 3.35 11.90
CA LEU A 530 18.54 3.53 12.35
C LEU A 530 18.38 3.40 13.87
N LYS A 531 19.15 2.48 14.49
CA LYS A 531 19.08 2.18 15.92
C LYS A 531 19.98 3.09 16.76
N ASP A 532 21.20 3.32 16.33
CA ASP A 532 22.25 3.96 17.13
C ASP A 532 22.04 5.48 17.22
N TYR A 533 21.64 6.11 16.11
CA TYR A 533 21.55 7.57 16.02
C TYR A 533 20.13 8.11 16.19
N CYS A 534 19.11 7.24 16.18
CA CYS A 534 17.69 7.56 16.18
C CYS A 534 17.34 8.60 15.09
N GLY A 535 16.90 8.14 13.92
CA GLY A 535 16.57 9.03 12.80
C GLY A 535 16.31 8.26 11.51
N PRO A 536 15.87 8.93 10.43
CA PRO A 536 15.47 8.25 9.21
C PRO A 536 16.67 7.69 8.46
N VAL A 537 16.50 6.52 7.88
CA VAL A 537 17.49 5.87 7.02
C VAL A 537 16.82 5.47 5.71
N HIS A 538 17.52 5.67 4.60
CA HIS A 538 17.00 5.40 3.27
C HIS A 538 17.67 4.17 2.64
N VAL A 539 16.84 3.29 2.07
CA VAL A 539 17.26 2.12 1.31
C VAL A 539 16.64 2.18 -0.08
N ASP A 540 17.49 2.36 -1.10
CA ASP A 540 17.14 2.26 -2.52
C ASP A 540 17.18 0.78 -2.93
N LEU A 541 16.01 0.14 -2.99
CA LEU A 541 15.87 -1.30 -3.22
C LEU A 541 15.66 -1.60 -4.71
N THR A 542 16.71 -2.02 -5.42
CA THR A 542 16.61 -2.30 -6.86
C THR A 542 15.89 -3.62 -7.12
N THR A 543 14.97 -3.66 -8.09
CA THR A 543 14.18 -4.84 -8.41
C THR A 543 13.87 -4.99 -9.90
N LYS A 544 13.72 -6.23 -10.36
CA LYS A 544 13.18 -6.61 -11.68
C LYS A 544 11.70 -6.97 -11.63
N CYS A 545 11.11 -6.95 -10.43
CA CYS A 545 9.73 -7.35 -10.15
C CYS A 545 9.35 -8.74 -10.71
N PRO A 546 10.13 -9.81 -10.42
CA PRO A 546 9.77 -11.15 -10.86
C PRO A 546 8.43 -11.58 -10.26
N ASN A 547 7.61 -12.27 -11.06
CA ASN A 547 6.37 -12.87 -10.59
C ASN A 547 6.61 -14.26 -9.95
N ASP A 548 7.64 -14.38 -9.11
CA ASP A 548 8.02 -15.63 -8.44
C ASP A 548 8.19 -15.39 -6.93
N PHE A 549 7.30 -16.03 -6.16
CA PHE A 549 7.21 -15.96 -4.70
C PHE A 549 7.31 -17.36 -4.08
N SER A 550 8.15 -18.22 -4.68
CA SER A 550 8.28 -19.62 -4.29
C SER A 550 9.04 -19.85 -2.98
N VAL A 551 9.79 -18.85 -2.49
CA VAL A 551 10.60 -18.94 -1.27
C VAL A 551 9.71 -18.97 -0.03
N ARG A 552 9.86 -19.97 0.83
CA ARG A 552 9.02 -20.17 2.02
C ARG A 552 9.67 -19.72 3.32
N GLU A 553 10.99 -19.80 3.39
CA GLU A 553 11.80 -19.38 4.54
C GLU A 553 12.92 -18.48 4.04
N LEU A 554 13.20 -17.41 4.78
CA LEU A 554 14.28 -16.47 4.45
C LEU A 554 15.63 -17.13 4.72
N PRO A 555 16.58 -17.14 3.77
CA PRO A 555 17.90 -17.69 4.03
C PRO A 555 18.67 -16.85 5.07
N PRO A 556 19.37 -17.49 6.02
CA PRO A 556 20.16 -16.81 7.06
C PRO A 556 21.11 -15.75 6.50
N THR A 557 21.28 -14.66 7.26
CA THR A 557 22.05 -13.48 6.86
C THR A 557 22.83 -12.92 8.06
N ARG A 558 24.05 -12.42 7.86
CA ARG A 558 24.99 -11.96 8.92
C ARG A 558 24.54 -10.64 9.58
N VAL A 559 24.72 -10.50 10.91
CA VAL A 559 24.33 -9.35 11.80
C VAL A 559 25.54 -8.72 12.55
N ILE A 560 25.54 -7.40 12.89
CA ILE A 560 26.66 -6.57 13.50
C ILE A 560 26.19 -5.69 14.74
N LYS A 561 27.00 -5.26 15.79
CA LYS A 561 26.62 -4.54 17.10
C LYS A 561 27.72 -3.57 17.80
N LYS A 562 27.43 -2.56 18.74
CA LYS A 562 28.32 -1.44 19.38
C LYS A 562 28.02 -0.85 20.89
N HIS A 563 28.88 -0.02 21.64
CA HIS A 563 28.76 0.65 23.06
C HIS A 563 29.70 1.92 23.51
N GLU A 564 29.36 2.92 24.48
CA GLU A 564 30.11 4.23 24.94
C GLU A 564 29.76 5.00 26.36
N SER A 565 30.58 5.91 27.04
CA SER A 565 30.44 6.59 28.46
C SER A 565 31.03 8.07 28.77
N LEU A 566 30.85 8.77 29.95
CA LEU A 566 31.52 10.09 30.36
C LEU A 566 32.56 10.06 31.52
N ASP A 567 33.79 10.50 31.22
CA ASP A 567 34.81 10.90 32.20
C ASP A 567 35.08 12.43 32.17
N ASP A 568 35.51 13.03 33.30
CA ASP A 568 36.08 14.40 33.45
C ASP A 568 35.18 15.65 33.24
N VAL A 569 33.97 15.69 33.82
CA VAL A 569 33.02 16.83 33.72
C VAL A 569 32.78 17.52 35.07
N CYS A 570 32.70 18.87 35.11
CA CYS A 570 32.36 19.66 36.31
C CYS A 570 31.32 20.76 36.01
N ILE A 571 30.30 20.90 36.89
CA ILE A 571 29.15 21.83 36.78
C ILE A 571 29.51 23.23 37.35
N PRO A 572 29.21 24.35 36.65
CA PRO A 572 29.53 25.73 37.05
C PRO A 572 28.66 26.28 38.20
N LYS A 573 29.15 27.30 38.92
CA LYS A 573 28.44 27.97 40.03
C LYS A 573 27.49 29.06 39.50
N GLY A 574 26.18 28.95 39.76
CA GLY A 574 25.19 29.98 39.43
C GLY A 574 23.76 29.43 39.30
N LYS A 575 22.84 30.19 38.67
CA LYS A 575 21.47 29.73 38.37
C LYS A 575 21.51 28.66 37.27
N ILE A 576 21.04 27.46 37.57
CA ILE A 576 21.00 26.34 36.62
C ILE A 576 19.55 25.98 36.29
N ALA A 577 19.24 25.78 35.02
CA ALA A 577 17.97 25.23 34.58
C ALA A 577 18.17 24.08 33.60
N ILE A 578 17.18 23.19 33.54
CA ILE A 578 17.04 22.20 32.48
C ILE A 578 16.03 22.76 31.49
N PHE A 579 16.36 22.79 30.21
CA PHE A 579 15.44 23.14 29.14
C PHE A 579 15.10 21.88 28.36
N SER A 580 13.82 21.50 28.37
CA SER A 580 13.29 20.40 27.55
C SER A 580 12.47 20.96 26.41
N GLY A 581 12.98 20.81 25.18
CA GLY A 581 12.16 20.98 23.98
C GLY A 581 11.25 19.76 23.74
N ALA A 582 10.76 19.56 22.51
CA ALA A 582 9.94 18.40 22.18
C ALA A 582 10.68 17.09 22.52
N HIS A 583 10.09 16.27 23.38
CA HIS A 583 10.71 15.06 23.89
C HIS A 583 9.68 13.91 23.88
N SER A 584 10.14 12.70 23.59
CA SER A 584 9.31 11.49 23.72
C SER A 584 8.81 11.31 25.15
N ARG A 585 7.86 10.41 25.37
CA ARG A 585 7.43 10.11 26.74
C ARG A 585 8.64 9.69 27.59
N TRP A 586 8.76 10.28 28.78
CA TRP A 586 9.84 9.97 29.72
C TRP A 586 9.52 8.65 30.42
N ASP A 587 10.51 7.76 30.51
CA ASP A 587 10.38 6.59 31.38
C ASP A 587 10.60 6.97 32.85
N ASP A 588 10.23 6.04 33.75
CA ASP A 588 10.33 6.24 35.19
C ASP A 588 11.80 6.42 35.65
N ASN A 589 12.77 5.83 34.94
CA ASN A 589 14.18 5.91 35.33
C ASN A 589 14.74 7.31 35.05
N LEU A 590 14.51 7.84 33.84
CA LEU A 590 14.89 9.19 33.45
C LEU A 590 14.21 10.23 34.34
N THR A 591 12.91 10.07 34.60
CA THR A 591 12.17 10.99 35.47
C THR A 591 12.79 11.04 36.88
N ASN A 592 13.12 9.87 37.44
CA ASN A 592 13.73 9.77 38.77
C ASN A 592 15.15 10.33 38.83
N SER A 593 15.98 10.14 37.79
CA SER A 593 17.35 10.67 37.76
C SER A 593 17.34 12.19 37.65
N VAL A 594 16.46 12.76 36.81
CA VAL A 594 16.25 14.21 36.69
C VAL A 594 15.71 14.81 37.99
N GLU A 595 14.74 14.20 38.66
CA GLU A 595 14.25 14.71 39.94
C GLU A 595 15.34 14.75 41.03
N LYS A 596 16.19 13.72 41.10
CA LYS A 596 17.32 13.70 42.04
C LYS A 596 18.34 14.80 41.69
N PHE A 597 18.60 15.02 40.40
CA PHE A 597 19.47 16.09 39.94
C PHE A 597 18.92 17.46 40.32
N CYS A 598 17.65 17.74 40.01
CA CYS A 598 16.99 18.99 40.35
C CYS A 598 17.02 19.27 41.86
N LYS A 599 16.83 18.24 42.68
CA LYS A 599 16.95 18.37 44.14
C LYS A 599 18.38 18.68 44.60
N LYS A 600 19.40 18.02 44.01
CA LYS A 600 20.82 18.16 44.43
C LYS A 600 21.40 19.51 44.01
N PHE A 601 21.07 19.99 42.82
CA PHE A 601 21.64 21.21 42.22
C PHE A 601 20.69 22.42 42.24
N ASN A 602 19.52 22.29 42.88
CA ASN A 602 18.49 23.34 42.99
C ASN A 602 18.09 23.92 41.62
N THR A 603 17.65 23.04 40.70
CA THR A 603 17.32 23.41 39.32
C THR A 603 15.84 23.32 39.02
N VAL A 604 15.37 24.16 38.11
CA VAL A 604 14.04 24.08 37.50
C VAL A 604 14.11 23.41 36.13
N LEU A 605 13.07 22.67 35.74
CA LEU A 605 12.91 22.17 34.38
C LEU A 605 11.89 23.03 33.64
N ILE A 606 12.35 23.75 32.62
CA ILE A 606 11.55 24.60 31.75
C ILE A 606 11.16 23.79 30.51
N GLN A 607 9.86 23.76 30.20
CA GLN A 607 9.34 23.05 29.04
C GLN A 607 8.06 23.73 28.49
N ASP A 608 7.71 23.40 27.25
CA ASP A 608 6.35 23.54 26.73
C ASP A 608 5.59 22.20 26.86
N HIS A 609 4.36 22.10 26.32
CA HIS A 609 3.61 20.85 26.41
C HIS A 609 4.29 19.66 25.74
N THR A 610 5.10 19.87 24.70
CA THR A 610 5.78 18.79 23.97
C THR A 610 6.98 18.21 24.71
N GLY A 611 7.37 18.78 25.86
CA GLY A 611 8.47 18.28 26.69
C GLY A 611 8.16 17.00 27.47
N ASN A 612 6.87 16.67 27.65
CA ASN A 612 6.39 15.42 28.27
C ASN A 612 7.00 15.07 29.65
N TYR A 613 7.54 16.05 30.39
CA TYR A 613 7.96 15.85 31.78
C TYR A 613 6.82 16.17 32.74
N HIS A 614 6.47 15.23 33.60
CA HIS A 614 5.34 15.36 34.54
C HIS A 614 5.76 15.38 36.02
N GLY A 615 7.07 15.45 36.28
CA GLY A 615 7.63 15.48 37.64
C GLY A 615 7.53 16.85 38.33
N LYS A 616 7.86 16.89 39.63
CA LYS A 616 7.55 18.03 40.51
C LYS A 616 8.35 19.32 40.27
N TYR A 617 9.43 19.26 39.49
CA TYR A 617 10.31 20.42 39.20
C TYR A 617 10.00 21.08 37.85
N GLY A 618 8.96 20.62 37.16
CA GLY A 618 8.60 21.07 35.81
C GLY A 618 7.80 22.36 35.85
N ILE A 619 8.15 23.31 34.99
CA ILE A 619 7.49 24.60 34.82
C ILE A 619 7.10 24.76 33.35
N LYS A 620 5.79 24.90 33.11
CA LYS A 620 5.23 25.22 31.79
C LYS A 620 5.31 26.73 31.56
N ALA A 621 6.51 27.19 31.19
CA ALA A 621 6.88 28.61 31.28
C ALA A 621 6.23 29.52 30.20
N SER A 622 5.43 28.99 29.28
CA SER A 622 4.94 29.75 28.12
C SER A 622 4.09 30.95 28.52
N LEU A 623 3.24 30.79 29.53
CA LEU A 623 2.41 31.88 30.06
C LEU A 623 3.22 32.95 30.82
N LEU A 624 4.19 32.51 31.63
CA LEU A 624 5.06 33.41 32.41
C LEU A 624 5.94 34.26 31.48
N MET A 625 6.53 33.63 30.47
CA MET A 625 7.44 34.28 29.52
C MET A 625 6.73 35.18 28.50
N SER A 626 5.41 35.02 28.34
CA SER A 626 4.60 35.83 27.44
C SER A 626 4.16 37.17 28.05
N GLN A 627 4.44 37.43 29.33
CA GLN A 627 4.10 38.70 29.99
C GLN A 627 5.02 39.85 29.56
N VAL A 628 4.52 41.09 29.59
CA VAL A 628 5.24 42.30 29.12
C VAL A 628 6.41 42.71 30.04
N ASN A 629 6.39 42.34 31.33
CA ASN A 629 7.39 42.75 32.32
C ASN A 629 8.33 41.58 32.68
N LYS A 630 9.56 41.55 32.14
CA LYS A 630 10.43 40.36 32.10
C LYS A 630 11.67 40.40 32.99
N SER A 631 11.81 41.39 33.88
CA SER A 631 13.13 41.94 34.22
C SER A 631 14.03 41.12 35.15
N PHE A 632 13.67 39.91 35.59
CA PHE A 632 14.54 39.15 36.53
C PHE A 632 14.59 37.61 36.34
N LEU A 633 13.84 37.04 35.39
CA LEU A 633 13.60 35.58 35.29
C LEU A 633 14.28 34.89 34.10
N ASN A 634 15.04 35.60 33.27
CA ASN A 634 15.59 35.04 32.02
C ASN A 634 17.11 34.81 32.03
N GLU A 635 17.85 35.23 33.06
CA GLU A 635 19.31 35.06 33.14
C GLU A 635 19.69 33.76 33.88
N PHE A 636 20.43 32.89 33.20
CA PHE A 636 20.91 31.61 33.74
C PHE A 636 22.43 31.51 33.57
N GLU A 637 23.12 30.95 34.56
CA GLU A 637 24.53 30.61 34.40
C GLU A 637 24.67 29.41 33.46
N LEU A 638 23.85 28.36 33.68
CA LEU A 638 23.86 27.16 32.85
C LEU A 638 22.44 26.73 32.48
N ILE A 639 22.22 26.42 31.21
CA ILE A 639 21.08 25.64 30.76
C ILE A 639 21.54 24.26 30.28
N ILE A 640 20.96 23.21 30.84
CA ILE A 640 21.09 21.82 30.36
C ILE A 640 19.97 21.58 29.34
N HIS A 641 20.31 21.44 28.06
CA HIS A 641 19.36 21.31 26.96
C HIS A 641 19.16 19.84 26.57
N ILE A 642 17.94 19.35 26.76
CA ILE A 642 17.44 18.01 26.41
C ILE A 642 16.25 18.10 25.45
N GLY A 643 15.89 17.00 24.79
CA GLY A 643 14.83 17.01 23.76
C GLY A 643 15.22 17.75 22.46
N ASN A 644 14.25 18.08 21.63
CA ASN A 644 14.42 18.63 20.28
C ASN A 644 13.87 20.07 20.17
N VAL A 645 13.31 20.44 19.01
CA VAL A 645 12.76 21.78 18.76
C VAL A 645 11.56 22.04 19.68
N SER A 646 11.64 23.10 20.49
CA SER A 646 10.53 23.64 21.27
C SER A 646 9.58 24.42 20.37
N GLY A 647 8.27 24.21 20.56
CA GLY A 647 7.23 24.98 19.89
C GLY A 647 6.94 26.33 20.54
N ALA A 648 7.37 26.51 21.79
CA ALA A 648 7.31 27.79 22.48
C ALA A 648 8.62 28.57 22.34
N TYR A 649 8.49 29.87 22.05
CA TYR A 649 9.62 30.82 21.95
C TYR A 649 9.89 31.44 23.32
N PHE A 650 10.83 30.86 24.07
CA PHE A 650 11.22 31.37 25.39
C PHE A 650 12.40 32.35 25.25
N PRO A 651 12.29 33.59 25.74
CA PRO A 651 13.36 34.59 25.69
C PRO A 651 14.38 34.38 26.83
N LEU A 652 14.97 33.19 26.90
CA LEU A 652 16.00 32.84 27.90
C LEU A 652 17.38 33.34 27.46
N ASN A 653 18.17 33.84 28.41
CA ASN A 653 19.52 34.37 28.22
C ASN A 653 20.55 33.60 29.09
N PRO A 654 20.95 32.38 28.69
CA PRO A 654 21.99 31.63 29.39
C PRO A 654 23.41 32.11 29.06
N ASN A 655 24.32 32.15 30.06
CA ASN A 655 25.75 32.36 29.84
C ASN A 655 26.40 31.19 29.09
N GLN A 656 26.00 29.96 29.42
CA GLN A 656 26.42 28.74 28.72
C GLN A 656 25.30 27.71 28.65
N VAL A 657 25.32 26.88 27.60
CA VAL A 657 24.41 25.75 27.41
C VAL A 657 25.20 24.45 27.30
N TRP A 658 24.73 23.41 27.97
CA TRP A 658 25.21 22.05 27.80
C TRP A 658 24.15 21.23 27.08
N ARG A 659 24.50 20.66 25.92
CA ARG A 659 23.58 19.86 25.11
C ARG A 659 23.81 18.37 25.37
N ILE A 660 22.75 17.65 25.69
CA ILE A 660 22.82 16.21 25.97
C ILE A 660 21.98 15.51 24.92
N ASN A 661 22.62 14.61 24.16
CA ASN A 661 21.99 13.97 23.02
C ASN A 661 22.78 12.75 22.54
N LYS A 662 22.09 11.66 22.21
CA LYS A 662 22.72 10.39 21.80
C LYS A 662 23.61 10.47 20.55
N ASP A 663 23.46 11.50 19.72
CA ASP A 663 24.18 11.63 18.44
C ASP A 663 25.32 12.66 18.46
N GLY A 664 25.53 13.38 19.57
CA GLY A 664 26.62 14.35 19.70
C GLY A 664 26.54 15.58 18.77
N GLU A 665 25.42 15.80 18.07
CA GLU A 665 25.25 16.93 17.14
C GLU A 665 25.27 18.29 17.85
N VAL A 666 25.92 19.28 17.21
CA VAL A 666 25.99 20.67 17.69
C VAL A 666 24.69 21.39 17.36
N SER A 667 23.82 21.58 18.35
CA SER A 667 22.57 22.34 18.21
C SER A 667 22.53 23.53 19.17
N ASP A 668 22.79 24.73 18.63
CA ASP A 668 23.01 25.95 19.43
C ASP A 668 21.77 26.86 19.53
N THR A 669 20.69 26.33 20.13
CA THR A 669 19.39 27.00 20.25
C THR A 669 19.47 28.40 20.89
N PHE A 670 20.34 28.58 21.88
CA PHE A 670 20.48 29.86 22.61
C PHE A 670 21.72 30.67 22.22
N ARG A 671 22.50 30.19 21.24
CA ARG A 671 23.76 30.80 20.77
C ARG A 671 24.89 30.83 21.81
N THR A 672 24.85 29.94 22.79
CA THR A 672 25.81 29.85 23.90
C THR A 672 26.17 28.41 24.28
N VAL A 673 26.00 27.43 23.38
CA VAL A 673 26.44 26.04 23.62
C VAL A 673 27.95 25.97 23.89
N ALA A 674 28.29 25.44 25.08
CA ALA A 674 29.65 25.30 25.57
C ALA A 674 30.12 23.83 25.63
N LYS A 675 29.22 22.86 25.84
CA LYS A 675 29.54 21.42 25.90
C LYS A 675 28.45 20.57 25.26
N ILE A 676 28.85 19.44 24.66
CA ILE A 676 27.95 18.44 24.08
C ILE A 676 28.30 17.07 24.67
N PHE A 677 27.29 16.29 25.03
CA PHE A 677 27.43 14.95 25.59
C PHE A 677 26.74 13.93 24.68
N GLU A 678 27.54 13.14 23.94
CA GLU A 678 27.08 12.04 23.07
C GLU A 678 26.67 10.82 23.91
N MET A 679 25.50 10.89 24.52
CA MET A 679 24.93 9.77 25.27
C MET A 679 23.44 9.92 25.55
N THR A 680 22.86 8.90 26.19
CA THR A 680 21.48 8.96 26.69
C THR A 680 21.37 9.96 27.83
N GLU A 681 20.26 10.68 27.90
CA GLU A 681 19.96 11.62 28.97
C GLU A 681 19.98 10.95 30.36
N GLU A 682 19.47 9.71 30.47
CA GLU A 682 19.50 8.94 31.72
C GLU A 682 20.93 8.72 32.22
N ASN A 683 21.83 8.22 31.37
CA ASN A 683 23.24 8.05 31.73
C ASN A 683 23.88 9.38 32.14
N PHE A 684 23.56 10.48 31.44
CA PHE A 684 24.12 11.78 31.78
C PHE A 684 23.71 12.21 33.19
N PHE A 685 22.41 12.13 33.52
CA PHE A 685 21.95 12.51 34.84
C PHE A 685 22.45 11.56 35.93
N ASN A 686 22.56 10.26 35.64
CA ASN A 686 23.14 9.29 36.59
C ASN A 686 24.63 9.56 36.86
N GLU A 687 25.42 9.89 35.83
CA GLU A 687 26.84 10.24 35.99
C GLU A 687 27.00 11.63 36.63
N ALA A 688 26.17 12.61 36.27
CA ALA A 688 26.16 13.95 36.88
C ALA A 688 25.80 13.93 38.38
N LEU A 689 25.01 12.94 38.84
CA LEU A 689 24.72 12.75 40.26
C LEU A 689 25.95 12.36 41.09
N LEU A 690 27.01 11.85 40.47
CA LEU A 690 28.28 11.54 41.11
C LEU A 690 29.16 12.79 41.33
N LEU A 691 28.84 13.91 40.68
CA LEU A 691 29.57 15.18 40.82
C LEU A 691 29.14 15.95 42.07
N GLU A 692 30.09 16.61 42.73
CA GLU A 692 29.81 17.46 43.90
C GLU A 692 29.35 18.88 43.49
N PRO A 693 28.29 19.43 44.09
CA PRO A 693 27.82 20.78 43.80
C PRO A 693 28.81 21.82 44.35
N GLN A 694 29.26 22.73 43.50
CA GLN A 694 30.16 23.81 43.92
C GLN A 694 29.37 24.95 44.59
N ASN A 695 29.32 24.94 45.92
CA ASN A 695 28.72 25.97 46.80
C ASN A 695 27.25 26.30 46.51
N VAL A 696 26.35 25.53 47.11
CA VAL A 696 24.93 25.90 47.28
C VAL A 696 24.89 26.98 48.36
N ASP A 697 24.91 28.27 47.98
CA ASP A 697 24.49 29.32 48.91
C ASP A 697 23.04 28.99 49.32
N SER A 698 22.85 28.73 50.62
CA SER A 698 21.65 28.10 51.21
C SER A 698 20.42 29.00 51.26
N GLU A 699 20.39 30.07 50.48
CA GLU A 699 19.21 30.90 50.27
C GLU A 699 19.16 31.19 48.78
N ILE A 700 18.19 30.61 48.07
CA ILE A 700 17.36 31.30 47.09
C ILE A 700 16.18 30.39 46.72
N GLU A 701 15.00 30.91 47.05
CA GLU A 701 13.62 30.53 46.77
C GLU A 701 13.25 30.53 45.26
N ASN A 702 14.13 30.12 44.33
CA ASN A 702 13.83 30.29 42.90
C ASN A 702 12.71 29.36 42.39
N VAL A 703 12.61 28.10 42.83
CA VAL A 703 11.53 27.21 42.37
C VAL A 703 10.17 27.69 42.89
N ASP A 704 10.12 28.10 44.15
CA ASP A 704 8.88 28.50 44.83
C ASP A 704 8.38 29.85 44.31
N ILE A 705 9.26 30.84 44.10
CA ILE A 705 8.89 32.13 43.48
C ILE A 705 8.30 31.92 42.08
N TRP A 706 8.91 31.07 41.25
CA TRP A 706 8.41 30.81 39.90
C TRP A 706 7.06 30.08 39.93
N LYS A 707 6.88 29.13 40.85
CA LYS A 707 5.60 28.43 41.04
C LYS A 707 4.53 29.36 41.58
N GLU A 708 4.87 30.28 42.48
CA GLU A 708 3.95 31.29 43.02
C GLU A 708 3.53 32.30 41.95
N GLU A 709 4.46 32.83 41.14
CA GLU A 709 4.13 33.73 40.03
C GLU A 709 3.33 33.03 38.93
N ASP A 710 3.72 31.81 38.52
CA ASP A 710 2.95 31.01 37.57
C ASP A 710 1.55 30.71 38.11
N SER A 711 1.42 30.35 39.39
CA SER A 711 0.13 30.14 40.06
C SER A 711 -0.73 31.41 40.07
N LEU A 712 -0.13 32.56 40.39
CA LEU A 712 -0.81 33.85 40.40
C LEU A 712 -1.29 34.24 39.00
N LEU A 713 -0.43 34.13 37.98
CA LEU A 713 -0.76 34.42 36.59
C LEU A 713 -1.84 33.49 36.05
N ARG A 714 -1.75 32.19 36.35
CA ARG A 714 -2.79 31.23 36.00
C ARG A 714 -4.10 31.56 36.69
N SER A 715 -4.08 31.93 37.98
CA SER A 715 -5.28 32.37 38.70
C SER A 715 -5.92 33.59 38.03
N LYS A 716 -5.12 34.62 37.71
CA LYS A 716 -5.59 35.80 36.96
C LYS A 716 -6.18 35.40 35.62
N LEU A 717 -5.44 34.64 34.80
CA LEU A 717 -5.89 34.14 33.50
C LEU A 717 -7.21 33.36 33.60
N MET A 718 -7.36 32.51 34.62
CA MET A 718 -8.58 31.76 34.85
C MET A 718 -9.78 32.66 35.18
N SER A 719 -9.55 33.80 35.86
CA SER A 719 -10.58 34.81 36.15
C SER A 719 -10.86 35.78 34.99
N THR A 720 -9.95 35.93 34.02
CA THR A 720 -10.09 36.86 32.90
C THR A 720 -11.01 36.32 31.80
N GLU A 721 -11.99 37.10 31.35
CA GLU A 721 -12.82 36.71 30.20
C GLU A 721 -12.07 36.94 28.88
N LEU A 722 -12.05 35.92 28.02
CA LEU A 722 -11.41 35.98 26.69
C LEU A 722 -12.48 36.00 25.58
N PRO A 723 -12.28 36.69 24.44
CA PRO A 723 -13.12 36.57 23.25
C PRO A 723 -13.25 35.12 22.74
N PHE A 724 -14.28 34.82 21.92
CA PHE A 724 -14.45 33.46 21.39
C PHE A 724 -13.32 33.14 20.39
N SER A 725 -12.34 32.38 20.85
CA SER A 725 -11.03 32.22 20.21
C SER A 725 -10.43 30.87 20.55
N ASN A 726 -9.38 30.46 19.83
CA ASN A 726 -8.59 29.26 20.17
C ASN A 726 -8.09 29.30 21.63
N ALA A 727 -7.69 30.48 22.11
CA ALA A 727 -7.29 30.68 23.51
C ALA A 727 -8.43 30.40 24.50
N TRP A 728 -9.64 30.88 24.22
CA TRP A 728 -10.81 30.64 25.08
C TRP A 728 -11.22 29.16 25.07
N ILE A 729 -11.13 28.52 23.90
CA ILE A 729 -11.38 27.08 23.73
C ILE A 729 -10.38 26.28 24.57
N ALA A 730 -9.08 26.55 24.42
CA ALA A 730 -8.03 25.91 25.20
C ALA A 730 -8.23 26.14 26.71
N LYS A 731 -8.63 27.36 27.13
CA LYS A 731 -8.96 27.69 28.52
C LYS A 731 -10.06 26.79 29.12
N LYS A 732 -11.07 26.45 28.33
CA LYS A 732 -12.20 25.62 28.76
C LYS A 732 -11.88 24.13 28.73
N THR A 733 -10.99 23.70 27.83
CA THR A 733 -10.90 22.28 27.46
C THR A 733 -9.61 21.62 27.93
N ALA A 734 -8.49 22.34 28.02
CA ALA A 734 -7.17 21.76 28.30
C ALA A 734 -7.12 20.92 29.59
N CYS A 735 -7.73 21.42 30.68
CA CYS A 735 -7.76 20.70 31.96
C CYS A 735 -8.71 19.49 31.98
N ASN A 736 -9.60 19.36 30.99
CA ASN A 736 -10.62 18.33 30.93
C ASN A 736 -10.26 17.18 29.99
N ILE A 737 -9.12 17.25 29.28
CA ILE A 737 -8.65 16.13 28.46
C ILE A 737 -8.49 14.88 29.36
N PRO A 738 -9.06 13.72 29.00
CA PRO A 738 -9.02 12.52 29.82
C PRO A 738 -7.60 12.10 30.22
N GLU A 739 -7.44 11.65 31.47
CA GLU A 739 -6.19 11.06 31.93
C GLU A 739 -5.80 9.84 31.08
N GLY A 740 -4.50 9.67 30.84
CA GLY A 740 -3.97 8.60 30.00
C GLY A 740 -4.21 8.75 28.49
N ALA A 741 -4.77 9.86 28.01
CA ALA A 741 -4.92 10.12 26.57
C ALA A 741 -3.60 10.62 25.92
N VAL A 742 -3.57 10.67 24.58
CA VAL A 742 -2.54 11.39 23.81
C VAL A 742 -3.14 12.61 23.16
N PHE A 743 -2.36 13.69 23.05
CA PHE A 743 -2.82 14.94 22.48
C PHE A 743 -1.84 15.52 21.45
N HIS A 744 -2.26 15.66 20.20
CA HIS A 744 -1.48 16.27 19.12
C HIS A 744 -1.92 17.71 18.86
N LEU A 745 -0.96 18.61 18.78
CA LEU A 745 -1.18 20.02 18.47
C LEU A 745 -0.58 20.37 17.11
N GLY A 746 -1.36 21.08 16.30
CA GLY A 746 -0.83 21.79 15.13
C GLY A 746 0.11 22.90 15.58
N ILE A 747 1.09 23.22 14.74
CA ILE A 747 2.09 24.24 15.04
C ILE A 747 1.51 25.65 15.18
N LEU A 748 2.32 26.57 15.72
CA LEU A 748 2.01 28.00 15.89
C LEU A 748 0.68 28.21 16.62
N ASN A 749 -0.38 28.67 15.94
CA ASN A 749 -1.60 29.12 16.59
C ASN A 749 -2.19 28.12 17.58
N SER A 750 -2.26 26.82 17.23
CA SER A 750 -2.79 25.81 18.15
C SER A 750 -1.81 25.53 19.30
N LEU A 751 -0.57 25.17 18.99
CA LEU A 751 0.46 24.91 19.99
C LEU A 751 0.66 26.08 20.97
N ARG A 752 0.73 27.31 20.49
CA ARG A 752 0.90 28.55 21.27
C ARG A 752 -0.24 28.73 22.27
N HIS A 753 -1.49 28.68 21.80
CA HIS A 753 -2.64 28.97 22.65
C HIS A 753 -2.87 27.89 23.68
N TRP A 754 -2.68 26.62 23.30
CA TRP A 754 -2.85 25.51 24.24
C TRP A 754 -1.75 25.48 25.30
N ASN A 755 -0.52 25.90 24.97
CA ASN A 755 0.60 26.07 25.91
C ASN A 755 0.34 27.07 27.07
N PHE A 756 -0.68 27.93 26.99
CA PHE A 756 -1.02 28.82 28.11
C PHE A 756 -1.72 28.10 29.26
N PHE A 757 -2.37 26.96 28.99
CA PHE A 757 -3.25 26.29 29.94
C PHE A 757 -2.64 24.99 30.46
N SER A 758 -3.12 24.52 31.61
CA SER A 758 -2.65 23.26 32.16
C SER A 758 -3.40 22.09 31.52
N ILE A 759 -2.70 20.97 31.37
CA ILE A 759 -3.21 19.69 30.86
C ILE A 759 -2.86 18.64 31.91
N PRO A 760 -3.72 17.64 32.18
CA PRO A 760 -3.45 16.61 33.17
C PRO A 760 -2.09 15.93 32.98
N ASN A 761 -1.42 15.61 34.08
CA ASN A 761 -0.04 15.10 34.08
C ASN A 761 0.12 13.70 33.48
N SER A 762 -0.97 12.99 33.21
CA SER A 762 -0.94 11.66 32.57
C SER A 762 -1.13 11.72 31.05
N VAL A 763 -1.29 12.91 30.47
CA VAL A 763 -1.56 13.10 29.03
C VAL A 763 -0.26 13.43 28.32
N ASP A 764 0.13 12.57 27.37
CA ASP A 764 1.27 12.78 26.50
C ASP A 764 0.90 13.78 25.40
N VAL A 765 1.75 14.78 25.11
CA VAL A 765 1.49 15.81 24.10
C VAL A 765 2.56 15.84 23.02
N TYR A 766 2.14 15.93 21.76
CA TYR A 766 3.01 15.93 20.59
C TYR A 766 2.69 17.06 19.61
N ALA A 767 3.69 17.53 18.87
CA ALA A 767 3.52 18.42 17.73
C ALA A 767 4.67 18.19 16.72
N ASN A 768 4.42 18.48 15.45
CA ASN A 768 5.43 18.32 14.40
C ASN A 768 6.36 19.54 14.35
N THR A 769 7.32 19.60 15.28
CA THR A 769 8.24 20.73 15.43
C THR A 769 9.59 20.53 14.73
N GLY A 770 9.84 19.37 14.10
CA GLY A 770 11.11 19.09 13.42
C GLY A 770 11.35 19.97 12.21
N GLY A 771 10.54 19.80 11.17
CA GLY A 771 10.47 20.68 10.01
C GLY A 771 9.55 21.89 10.23
N PHE A 772 8.78 21.88 11.32
CA PHE A 772 7.86 22.95 11.70
C PHE A 772 6.83 23.28 10.59
N GLY A 773 6.28 22.23 9.97
CA GLY A 773 5.32 22.29 8.86
C GLY A 773 3.87 22.03 9.26
N ILE A 774 2.92 22.51 8.44
CA ILE A 774 1.46 22.29 8.64
C ILE A 774 0.92 21.05 7.90
N ASP A 775 1.77 20.37 7.14
CA ASP A 775 1.43 19.45 6.06
C ASP A 775 1.22 17.98 6.48
N GLY A 776 1.38 17.67 7.76
CA GLY A 776 1.36 16.28 8.26
C GLY A 776 0.84 16.06 9.67
N CYS A 777 0.23 17.08 10.28
CA CYS A 777 -0.21 17.03 11.68
C CYS A 777 -1.29 15.94 11.91
N VAL A 778 -2.25 15.84 10.98
CA VAL A 778 -3.37 14.90 11.06
C VAL A 778 -2.88 13.46 10.81
N SER A 779 -2.02 13.26 9.83
CA SER A 779 -1.37 11.99 9.52
C SER A 779 -0.52 11.48 10.68
N SER A 780 0.20 12.36 11.37
CA SER A 780 1.01 11.98 12.54
C SER A 780 0.12 11.55 13.71
N LEU A 781 -0.98 12.26 13.95
CA LEU A 781 -2.01 11.87 14.93
C LEU A 781 -2.61 10.49 14.60
N ILE A 782 -2.99 10.25 13.34
CA ILE A 782 -3.50 8.95 12.89
C ILE A 782 -2.44 7.86 13.06
N GLY A 783 -1.18 8.15 12.71
CA GLY A 783 -0.06 7.25 12.92
C GLY A 783 0.09 6.81 14.37
N ALA A 784 0.06 7.77 15.30
CA ALA A 784 0.11 7.50 16.73
C ALA A 784 -1.09 6.64 17.18
N SER A 785 -2.30 6.97 16.71
CA SER A 785 -3.52 6.25 17.12
C SER A 785 -3.56 4.78 16.73
N LEU A 786 -2.77 4.38 15.72
CA LEU A 786 -2.62 2.99 15.29
C LEU A 786 -1.76 2.15 16.24
N SER A 787 -0.95 2.79 17.09
CA SER A 787 -0.09 2.11 18.06
C SER A 787 -0.89 1.45 19.17
N ASN A 788 -1.94 2.13 19.66
CA ASN A 788 -2.80 1.62 20.73
C ASN A 788 -4.29 1.95 20.47
N PRO A 789 -5.06 1.01 19.90
CA PRO A 789 -6.49 1.20 19.63
C PRO A 789 -7.36 1.43 20.89
N GLU A 790 -6.86 1.13 22.09
CA GLU A 790 -7.58 1.25 23.36
C GLU A 790 -7.35 2.60 24.07
N LYS A 791 -6.49 3.47 23.51
CA LYS A 791 -6.19 4.82 24.03
C LYS A 791 -6.87 5.88 23.17
N LEU A 792 -7.34 6.98 23.79
CA LEU A 792 -7.89 8.13 23.06
C LEU A 792 -6.79 9.05 22.55
N TYR A 793 -6.92 9.49 21.30
CA TYR A 793 -5.99 10.40 20.63
C TYR A 793 -6.72 11.68 20.22
N PHE A 794 -6.35 12.79 20.84
CA PHE A 794 -6.89 14.12 20.59
C PHE A 794 -6.00 14.87 19.61
N GLY A 795 -6.61 15.69 18.76
CA GLY A 795 -5.90 16.58 17.83
C GLY A 795 -6.50 17.97 17.85
N VAL A 796 -5.70 19.02 17.87
CA VAL A 796 -6.17 20.40 17.57
C VAL A 796 -5.31 21.01 16.49
N VAL A 797 -5.92 21.34 15.36
CA VAL A 797 -5.24 21.93 14.19
C VAL A 797 -5.99 23.16 13.71
N GLY A 798 -5.30 24.07 13.02
CA GLY A 798 -5.96 25.13 12.25
C GLY A 798 -6.56 24.59 10.95
N ASP A 799 -7.48 25.33 10.35
CA ASP A 799 -8.12 24.98 9.08
C ASP A 799 -7.12 24.78 7.94
N LEU A 800 -6.14 25.67 7.76
CA LEU A 800 -5.13 25.50 6.70
C LEU A 800 -4.32 24.21 6.89
N ALA A 801 -3.96 23.85 8.12
CA ALA A 801 -3.25 22.60 8.43
C ALA A 801 -4.14 21.38 8.19
N PHE A 802 -5.42 21.44 8.56
CA PHE A 802 -6.38 20.39 8.24
C PHE A 802 -6.52 20.20 6.73
N PHE A 803 -6.74 21.27 5.96
CA PHE A 803 -6.89 21.18 4.51
C PHE A 803 -5.63 20.69 3.80
N TYR A 804 -4.45 21.00 4.33
CA TYR A 804 -3.20 20.50 3.79
C TYR A 804 -3.13 18.98 3.82
N ASP A 805 -3.64 18.36 4.88
CA ASP A 805 -3.54 16.92 5.19
C ASP A 805 -4.92 16.23 5.30
N MET A 806 -5.95 16.81 4.66
CA MET A 806 -7.34 16.42 4.83
C MET A 806 -7.62 14.99 4.34
N ASN A 807 -6.92 14.52 3.32
CA ASN A 807 -7.10 13.17 2.79
C ASN A 807 -6.68 12.07 3.77
N ALA A 808 -5.86 12.39 4.78
CA ALA A 808 -5.38 11.42 5.77
C ALA A 808 -6.54 10.78 6.56
N ILE A 809 -7.60 11.52 6.88
CA ILE A 809 -8.77 10.98 7.61
C ILE A 809 -9.56 9.96 6.77
N GLY A 810 -9.37 9.95 5.45
CA GLY A 810 -9.95 8.94 4.55
C GLY A 810 -9.18 7.62 4.51
N ASN A 811 -8.07 7.50 5.25
CA ASN A 811 -7.32 6.25 5.32
C ASN A 811 -8.14 5.15 6.01
N ARG A 812 -8.23 3.98 5.38
CA ARG A 812 -9.01 2.83 5.87
C ARG A 812 -8.57 2.27 7.22
N HIS A 813 -7.38 2.63 7.71
CA HIS A 813 -6.85 2.17 8.98
C HIS A 813 -7.28 3.05 10.16
N VAL A 814 -7.85 4.23 9.90
CA VAL A 814 -8.37 5.14 10.93
C VAL A 814 -9.39 4.40 11.80
N GLY A 815 -9.16 4.40 13.12
CA GLY A 815 -10.04 3.80 14.12
C GLY A 815 -11.15 4.72 14.61
N ASN A 816 -11.79 4.31 15.70
CA ASN A 816 -12.82 5.08 16.43
C ASN A 816 -12.28 5.90 17.62
N ASN A 817 -10.97 5.83 17.86
CA ASN A 817 -10.29 6.40 19.02
C ASN A 817 -9.70 7.81 18.76
N LEU A 818 -10.14 8.51 17.70
CA LEU A 818 -9.69 9.86 17.36
C LEU A 818 -10.73 10.94 17.71
N ARG A 819 -10.23 12.06 18.26
CA ARG A 819 -10.99 13.28 18.58
C ARG A 819 -10.26 14.49 17.99
N LEU A 820 -10.66 14.94 16.81
CA LEU A 820 -9.99 16.03 16.08
C LEU A 820 -10.80 17.33 16.16
N MET A 821 -10.18 18.40 16.63
CA MET A 821 -10.71 19.75 16.62
C MET A 821 -10.03 20.57 15.52
N VAL A 822 -10.84 21.21 14.68
CA VAL A 822 -10.38 22.11 13.62
C VAL A 822 -10.78 23.53 13.98
N ILE A 823 -9.80 24.37 14.28
CA ILE A 823 -10.00 25.81 14.52
C ILE A 823 -10.05 26.51 13.16
N ASN A 824 -11.25 26.87 12.71
CA ASN A 824 -11.51 27.45 11.42
C ASN A 824 -11.76 28.96 11.51
N ASN A 825 -10.67 29.72 11.41
CA ASN A 825 -10.70 31.17 11.31
C ASN A 825 -10.57 31.67 9.86
N GLY A 826 -10.53 30.77 8.88
CA GLY A 826 -10.55 31.09 7.45
C GLY A 826 -9.23 31.63 6.88
N CYS A 827 -8.16 31.67 7.68
CA CYS A 827 -6.85 32.13 7.27
C CYS A 827 -5.73 31.61 8.20
N GLY A 828 -4.48 31.97 7.92
CA GLY A 828 -3.36 31.81 8.82
C GLY A 828 -3.37 32.90 9.89
N THR A 829 -4.26 32.79 10.88
CA THR A 829 -4.45 33.82 11.93
C THR A 829 -3.18 34.17 12.70
N GLU A 830 -2.19 33.27 12.76
CA GLU A 830 -0.87 33.58 13.34
C GLU A 830 -0.27 34.87 12.74
N PHE A 831 -0.43 35.07 11.43
CA PHE A 831 0.05 36.26 10.76
C PHE A 831 -0.81 37.47 11.08
N MET A 832 -2.09 37.32 11.46
CA MET A 832 -3.04 38.40 11.76
C MET A 832 -2.95 38.92 13.21
N ASN A 833 -2.12 38.29 14.05
CA ASN A 833 -1.95 38.67 15.45
C ASN A 833 -1.41 40.11 15.61
N TYR A 834 -1.87 40.81 16.66
CA TYR A 834 -1.60 42.24 16.89
C TYR A 834 -0.11 42.59 17.04
N ASN A 835 0.70 41.62 17.42
CA ASN A 835 2.14 41.75 17.64
C ASN A 835 2.98 41.17 16.49
N HIS A 836 2.34 40.70 15.41
CA HIS A 836 3.05 40.16 14.26
C HIS A 836 3.59 41.29 13.37
N MET A 837 4.77 41.08 12.77
CA MET A 837 5.45 42.12 11.97
C MET A 837 4.67 42.53 10.72
N THR A 838 3.75 41.68 10.24
CA THR A 838 2.96 41.91 9.03
C THR A 838 1.86 42.94 9.22
N THR A 839 1.56 43.33 10.46
CA THR A 839 0.59 44.41 10.78
C THR A 839 0.90 45.76 10.08
N VAL A 840 2.13 45.93 9.58
CA VAL A 840 2.54 47.08 8.75
C VAL A 840 2.00 47.04 7.31
N LEU A 841 1.51 45.88 6.86
CA LEU A 841 1.04 45.64 5.50
C LEU A 841 -0.46 45.95 5.43
N SER A 842 -0.82 47.17 5.01
CA SER A 842 -2.19 47.69 4.91
C SER A 842 -3.10 46.88 3.97
N GLY A 843 -3.65 45.76 4.44
CA GLY A 843 -4.66 44.92 3.76
C GLY A 843 -4.11 43.80 2.85
N SER A 844 -2.89 43.91 2.33
CA SER A 844 -2.26 42.85 1.51
C SER A 844 -1.82 41.61 2.30
N GLN A 845 -1.75 41.76 3.62
CA GLN A 845 -1.46 40.68 4.57
C GLN A 845 -2.47 39.54 4.48
N GLU A 846 -3.76 39.86 4.38
CA GLU A 846 -4.84 38.86 4.37
C GLU A 846 -4.72 37.93 3.17
N SER A 847 -4.53 38.49 1.97
CA SER A 847 -4.56 37.70 0.73
C SER A 847 -3.31 36.84 0.54
N PHE A 848 -2.12 37.39 0.75
CA PHE A 848 -0.86 36.72 0.37
C PHE A 848 -0.08 36.12 1.54
N VAL A 849 -0.26 36.63 2.76
CA VAL A 849 0.50 36.17 3.93
C VAL A 849 -0.36 35.24 4.78
N ALA A 850 -1.58 35.68 5.12
CA ALA A 850 -2.55 34.87 5.86
C ALA A 850 -3.32 33.90 4.97
N ALA A 851 -3.22 33.98 3.63
CA ALA A 851 -3.94 33.10 2.71
C ALA A 851 -5.46 33.04 2.99
N SER A 852 -6.06 34.18 3.34
CA SER A 852 -7.50 34.30 3.58
C SER A 852 -8.30 33.95 2.33
N GLY A 853 -9.45 33.29 2.50
CA GLY A 853 -10.40 33.02 1.41
C GLY A 853 -10.20 31.68 0.68
N HIS A 854 -9.19 30.88 1.04
CA HIS A 854 -9.00 29.54 0.48
C HIS A 854 -9.95 28.49 1.09
N ASN A 855 -10.02 27.31 0.46
CA ASN A 855 -10.67 26.10 1.00
C ASN A 855 -12.12 26.30 1.48
N GLY A 856 -12.90 27.06 0.72
CA GLY A 856 -14.30 27.32 1.02
C GLY A 856 -14.56 28.45 2.01
N ASN A 857 -13.53 29.17 2.47
CA ASN A 857 -13.63 30.39 3.28
C ASN A 857 -14.62 30.27 4.45
N LYS A 858 -14.32 29.39 5.42
CA LYS A 858 -15.20 29.06 6.56
C LYS A 858 -16.56 28.46 6.16
N SER A 859 -16.61 27.67 5.09
CA SER A 859 -17.84 26.97 4.68
C SER A 859 -18.29 25.95 5.75
N PRO A 860 -19.52 26.07 6.29
CA PRO A 860 -20.05 25.14 7.30
C PRO A 860 -20.44 23.76 6.74
N ALA A 861 -20.33 23.58 5.42
CA ALA A 861 -20.67 22.33 4.75
C ALA A 861 -19.43 21.51 4.38
N LEU A 862 -18.29 22.14 4.11
CA LEU A 862 -17.18 21.47 3.43
C LEU A 862 -16.55 20.36 4.28
N ILE A 863 -16.08 20.67 5.49
CA ILE A 863 -15.50 19.66 6.40
C ILE A 863 -16.59 18.70 6.89
N ARG A 864 -17.79 19.22 7.21
CA ARG A 864 -18.94 18.41 7.64
C ARG A 864 -19.26 17.28 6.65
N ASP A 865 -19.46 17.63 5.39
CA ASP A 865 -19.93 16.68 4.38
C ASP A 865 -18.82 15.68 4.05
N TYR A 866 -17.57 16.13 4.03
CA TYR A 866 -16.40 15.26 3.86
C TYR A 866 -16.25 14.27 5.03
N ALA A 867 -16.25 14.75 6.28
CA ALA A 867 -16.14 13.94 7.48
C ALA A 867 -17.26 12.91 7.60
N LYS A 868 -18.52 13.33 7.39
CA LYS A 868 -19.68 12.43 7.45
C LYS A 868 -19.65 11.38 6.35
N ALA A 869 -19.22 11.72 5.14
CA ALA A 869 -19.07 10.75 4.05
C ALA A 869 -18.04 9.66 4.37
N LEU A 870 -17.04 9.98 5.20
CA LEU A 870 -16.03 9.04 5.70
C LEU A 870 -16.44 8.31 6.99
N GLY A 871 -17.62 8.60 7.54
CA GLY A 871 -18.15 7.92 8.72
C GLY A 871 -17.72 8.51 10.07
N PHE A 872 -17.16 9.72 10.10
CA PHE A 872 -16.91 10.45 11.34
C PHE A 872 -18.20 11.05 11.89
N ASP A 873 -18.30 11.11 13.22
CA ASP A 873 -19.22 12.04 13.85
C ASP A 873 -18.67 13.45 13.71
N TYR A 874 -19.57 14.41 13.44
CA TYR A 874 -19.19 15.79 13.23
C TYR A 874 -20.08 16.72 14.04
N LYS A 875 -19.45 17.68 14.71
CA LYS A 875 -20.08 18.81 15.38
C LYS A 875 -19.42 20.11 14.93
N SER A 876 -20.18 21.18 14.91
CA SER A 876 -19.69 22.52 14.58
C SER A 876 -20.22 23.54 15.56
N VAL A 877 -19.42 24.56 15.87
CA VAL A 877 -19.81 25.63 16.80
C VAL A 877 -19.27 26.98 16.34
N THR A 878 -20.05 28.03 16.57
CA THR A 878 -19.77 29.40 16.13
C THR A 878 -19.69 30.41 17.29
N ASN A 879 -20.04 29.98 18.50
CA ASN A 879 -20.04 30.83 19.69
C ASN A 879 -19.82 30.03 20.97
N LYS A 880 -19.64 30.75 22.09
CA LYS A 880 -19.35 30.18 23.41
C LYS A 880 -20.45 29.26 23.94
N ALA A 881 -21.72 29.57 23.70
CA ALA A 881 -22.85 28.78 24.19
C ALA A 881 -22.85 27.41 23.50
N GLU A 882 -22.79 27.41 22.17
CA GLU A 882 -22.70 26.19 21.36
C GLU A 882 -21.47 25.34 21.72
N TYR A 883 -20.31 25.96 21.97
CA TYR A 883 -19.12 25.22 22.39
C TYR A 883 -19.32 24.53 23.75
N THR A 884 -19.94 25.23 24.70
CA THR A 884 -20.20 24.70 26.05
C THR A 884 -21.12 23.47 25.97
N ASP A 885 -22.12 23.48 25.08
CA ASP A 885 -23.05 22.35 24.89
C ASP A 885 -22.38 21.07 24.35
N ILE A 886 -21.23 21.18 23.68
CA ILE A 886 -20.54 20.04 23.06
C ILE A 886 -19.23 19.66 23.77
N MET A 887 -18.75 20.46 24.72
CA MET A 887 -17.45 20.27 25.38
C MET A 887 -17.36 18.89 26.02
N ASP A 888 -18.38 18.51 26.81
CA ASP A 888 -18.44 17.22 27.50
C ASP A 888 -18.39 16.04 26.52
N CYS A 889 -18.97 16.20 25.32
CA CYS A 889 -18.89 15.19 24.27
C CYS A 889 -17.48 15.07 23.66
N PHE A 890 -16.74 16.18 23.56
CA PHE A 890 -15.39 16.16 23.01
C PHE A 890 -14.43 15.45 23.97
N VAL A 891 -14.51 15.76 25.26
CA VAL A 891 -13.62 15.24 26.31
C VAL A 891 -14.14 13.98 27.01
N GLU A 892 -15.16 13.32 26.44
CA GLU A 892 -15.68 12.07 26.96
C GLU A 892 -14.56 11.01 27.06
N PRO A 893 -14.28 10.47 28.26
CA PRO A 893 -13.17 9.52 28.47
C PRO A 893 -13.38 8.17 27.78
N ASN A 894 -14.61 7.82 27.41
CA ASN A 894 -14.90 6.56 26.75
C ASN A 894 -14.72 6.64 25.21
N ILE A 895 -14.10 5.61 24.64
CA ILE A 895 -14.02 5.43 23.19
C ILE A 895 -15.43 5.12 22.66
N GLY A 896 -15.93 5.99 21.77
CA GLY A 896 -17.24 5.84 21.14
C GLY A 896 -17.22 4.86 19.96
N GLU A 897 -18.38 4.67 19.31
CA GLU A 897 -18.45 3.84 18.09
C GLU A 897 -17.69 4.44 16.90
N ARG A 898 -17.52 5.77 16.89
CA ARG A 898 -16.90 6.54 15.81
C ARG A 898 -15.94 7.59 16.34
N SER A 899 -14.98 7.94 15.50
CA SER A 899 -14.12 9.11 15.70
C SER A 899 -14.92 10.40 15.49
N LEU A 900 -14.51 11.47 16.19
CA LEU A 900 -15.25 12.74 16.24
C LEU A 900 -14.40 13.86 15.64
N ILE A 901 -15.03 14.68 14.78
CA ILE A 901 -14.50 15.96 14.34
C ILE A 901 -15.34 17.09 14.92
N VAL A 902 -14.70 18.06 15.56
CA VAL A 902 -15.31 19.30 16.05
C VAL A 902 -14.72 20.47 15.28
N GLU A 903 -15.52 21.12 14.44
CA GLU A 903 -15.12 22.34 13.75
C GLU A 903 -15.56 23.58 14.54
N VAL A 904 -14.61 24.45 14.87
CA VAL A 904 -14.89 25.66 15.65
C VAL A 904 -14.60 26.89 14.79
N PHE A 905 -15.64 27.67 14.52
CA PHE A 905 -15.53 28.88 13.70
C PHE A 905 -15.18 30.08 14.57
N THR A 906 -13.99 30.64 14.39
CA THR A 906 -13.49 31.79 15.16
C THR A 906 -13.16 32.98 14.24
N GLU A 907 -13.03 34.18 14.79
CA GLU A 907 -12.61 35.37 14.04
C GLU A 907 -11.17 35.74 14.39
N SER A 908 -10.34 36.07 13.38
CA SER A 908 -8.92 36.41 13.59
C SER A 908 -8.72 37.63 14.49
N THR A 909 -9.66 38.59 14.47
CA THR A 909 -9.65 39.76 15.36
C THR A 909 -9.85 39.34 16.82
N GLU A 910 -10.81 38.46 17.10
CA GLU A 910 -11.06 37.94 18.45
C GLU A 910 -9.90 37.06 18.95
N GLU A 911 -9.28 36.26 18.09
CA GLU A 911 -8.06 35.50 18.44
C GLU A 911 -6.89 36.43 18.79
N SER A 912 -6.66 37.46 17.98
CA SER A 912 -5.63 38.46 18.20
C SER A 912 -5.86 39.26 19.50
N ASP A 913 -7.11 39.64 19.78
CA ASP A 913 -7.50 40.32 21.03
C ASP A 913 -7.34 39.41 22.25
N ALA A 914 -7.71 38.13 22.15
CA ALA A 914 -7.49 37.16 23.22
C ALA A 914 -6.00 37.03 23.56
N LEU A 915 -5.13 36.93 22.55
CA LEU A 915 -3.69 36.88 22.74
C LEU A 915 -3.16 38.16 23.41
N LYS A 916 -3.68 39.33 23.01
CA LYS A 916 -3.32 40.63 23.61
C LYS A 916 -3.69 40.72 25.08
N ILE A 917 -4.85 40.18 25.47
CA ILE A 917 -5.29 40.10 26.87
C ILE A 917 -4.35 39.19 27.68
N ILE A 918 -4.01 38.00 27.15
CA ILE A 918 -3.10 37.05 27.81
C ILE A 918 -1.71 37.62 28.03
N HIS A 919 -1.18 38.40 27.08
CA HIS A 919 0.12 39.05 27.22
C HIS A 919 0.14 40.20 28.25
N ARG A 920 -1.03 40.67 28.73
CA ARG A 920 -1.17 41.85 29.60
C ARG A 920 -1.76 41.54 30.99
N LEU A 921 -1.67 40.29 31.47
CA LEU A 921 -2.28 39.88 32.76
C LEU A 921 -1.67 40.59 33.98
N ASP A 922 -0.45 41.11 33.87
CA ASP A 922 0.22 41.88 34.94
C ASP A 922 -0.10 43.38 34.96
N GLY A 923 -1.02 43.85 34.11
CA GLY A 923 -1.61 45.18 34.15
C GLY A 923 -1.11 46.15 33.07
N GLU A 924 -1.96 47.12 32.72
CA GLU A 924 -1.60 48.27 31.89
C GLU A 924 -0.80 49.27 32.74
N ARG A 925 0.49 49.48 32.42
CA ARG A 925 1.08 50.79 32.74
C ARG A 925 0.69 51.73 31.60
N ASP A 926 -0.07 52.77 31.93
CA ASP A 926 -0.33 53.91 31.07
C ASP A 926 0.94 54.33 30.33
N ASN A 927 0.88 54.35 29.00
CA ASN A 927 1.91 54.87 28.10
C ASN A 927 2.12 56.40 28.23
N HIS A 928 1.75 57.02 29.36
CA HIS A 928 1.90 58.46 29.61
C HIS A 928 2.84 58.81 30.78
N LYS A 929 3.58 57.85 31.32
CA LYS A 929 4.87 58.17 31.93
C LYS A 929 5.92 57.52 31.07
N SER A 930 6.76 58.34 30.44
CA SER A 930 8.08 57.96 29.96
C SER A 930 8.83 57.30 31.12
N THR A 931 8.63 56.00 31.29
CA THR A 931 9.60 55.19 31.99
C THR A 931 10.81 55.18 31.07
N ASN A 932 11.75 56.07 31.40
CA ASN A 932 13.15 55.97 31.01
C ASN A 932 13.45 54.50 30.71
N VAL A 933 13.78 54.22 29.46
CA VAL A 933 14.34 52.94 29.08
C VAL A 933 15.51 52.73 30.04
N ASN A 934 15.33 51.84 31.02
CA ASN A 934 16.39 51.47 31.93
C ASN A 934 17.30 50.56 31.11
N ILE A 935 18.10 51.18 30.24
CA ILE A 935 19.24 50.55 29.60
C ILE A 935 20.12 50.09 30.77
N PRO A 936 20.50 48.80 30.84
CA PRO A 936 21.34 48.30 31.92
C PRO A 936 22.54 49.25 32.11
N PRO A 937 22.90 49.65 33.35
CA PRO A 937 24.02 50.56 33.59
C PRO A 937 25.31 50.12 32.89
N GLN A 938 25.46 48.82 32.68
CA GLN A 938 26.56 48.18 31.93
C GLN A 938 26.56 48.53 30.43
N ARG A 939 25.41 48.65 29.76
CA ARG A 939 25.32 49.08 28.35
C ARG A 939 25.48 50.60 28.18
N ILE A 940 24.95 51.40 29.11
CA ILE A 940 25.23 52.85 29.16
C ILE A 940 26.72 53.10 29.42
N ASN A 941 27.35 52.35 30.31
CA ASN A 941 28.79 52.45 30.57
C ASN A 941 29.63 52.01 29.36
N LYS A 942 29.19 51.02 28.57
CA LYS A 942 29.81 50.68 27.27
C LYS A 942 29.71 51.82 26.25
N LEU A 943 28.56 52.49 26.15
CA LEU A 943 28.36 53.64 25.26
C LEU A 943 29.20 54.86 25.68
N LYS A 944 29.41 55.07 27.00
CA LYS A 944 30.30 56.11 27.55
C LYS A 944 31.79 55.86 27.30
N GLN A 945 32.18 54.64 26.92
CA GLN A 945 33.56 54.26 26.58
C GLN A 945 33.86 54.33 25.07
N ILE A 946 32.86 54.66 24.23
CA ILE A 946 33.03 54.83 22.80
C ILE A 946 33.82 56.11 22.54
N LYS A 947 35.00 55.97 21.93
CA LYS A 947 35.87 57.10 21.59
C LYS A 947 35.54 57.71 20.23
N GLU A 948 35.14 56.90 19.26
CA GLU A 948 34.84 57.35 17.89
C GLU A 948 33.71 56.51 17.27
N VAL A 949 32.73 57.17 16.66
CA VAL A 949 31.61 56.54 15.93
C VAL A 949 31.90 56.60 14.44
N ILE A 950 31.88 55.44 13.77
CA ILE A 950 32.29 55.32 12.37
C ILE A 950 31.19 54.67 11.56
N PRO A 951 30.47 55.45 10.73
CA PRO A 951 29.56 54.89 9.76
C PRO A 951 30.31 54.07 8.70
N TRP A 952 29.86 52.86 8.42
CA TRP A 952 30.36 52.01 7.35
C TRP A 952 29.27 51.81 6.29
N GLY A 953 29.47 52.32 5.08
CA GLY A 953 28.49 52.23 4.01
C GLY A 953 28.89 52.95 2.73
N THR A 954 28.01 52.89 1.72
CA THR A 954 28.19 53.58 0.44
C THR A 954 26.85 53.93 -0.20
N GLY A 955 26.83 54.83 -1.18
CA GLY A 955 25.62 55.18 -1.94
C GLY A 955 24.80 56.37 -1.38
N LEU A 956 23.57 56.51 -1.87
CA LEU A 956 22.73 57.70 -1.64
C LEU A 956 22.11 57.68 -0.23
N CYS A 957 21.59 56.51 0.21
CA CYS A 957 21.05 56.32 1.55
C CYS A 957 22.12 56.54 2.63
N PHE A 958 23.36 56.09 2.37
CA PHE A 958 24.50 56.32 3.22
C PHE A 958 24.79 57.81 3.39
N ARG A 959 24.93 58.57 2.30
CA ARG A 959 25.18 60.02 2.36
C ARG A 959 24.08 60.79 3.11
N GLN A 960 22.81 60.41 2.91
CA GLN A 960 21.68 61.04 3.59
C GLN A 960 21.68 60.78 5.10
N ASN A 961 22.02 59.57 5.52
CA ASN A 961 21.94 59.20 6.94
C ASN A 961 23.23 59.51 7.72
N VAL A 962 24.41 59.56 7.07
CA VAL A 962 25.65 60.07 7.71
C VAL A 962 25.44 61.50 8.19
N PHE A 963 24.74 62.34 7.42
CA PHE A 963 24.42 63.71 7.84
C PHE A 963 23.55 63.75 9.09
N LYS A 964 22.62 62.79 9.25
CA LYS A 964 21.81 62.66 10.48
C LYS A 964 22.70 62.25 11.66
N ILE A 965 23.60 61.29 11.47
CA ILE A 965 24.55 60.88 12.52
C ILE A 965 25.45 62.06 12.94
N GLN A 966 25.90 62.88 11.99
CA GLN A 966 26.68 64.10 12.28
C GLN A 966 25.96 65.10 13.18
N GLN A 967 24.62 65.11 13.21
CA GLN A 967 23.85 65.95 14.14
C GLN A 967 23.93 65.44 15.59
N TYR A 968 24.17 64.14 15.78
CA TYR A 968 24.19 63.50 17.10
C TYR A 968 25.62 63.23 17.60
N TYR A 969 26.58 63.02 16.70
CA TYR A 969 27.97 62.69 17.00
C TYR A 969 28.95 63.41 16.07
N ASN A 970 30.14 63.77 16.56
CA ASN A 970 31.19 64.41 15.77
C ASN A 970 31.90 63.39 14.85
N VAL A 971 31.20 62.91 13.83
CA VAL A 971 31.74 61.97 12.83
C VAL A 971 32.74 62.71 11.96
N LYS A 972 34.01 62.26 11.99
CA LYS A 972 35.10 62.77 11.14
C LYS A 972 35.55 61.75 10.09
N LYS A 973 35.21 60.48 10.27
CA LYS A 973 35.64 59.36 9.44
C LYS A 973 34.46 58.46 9.11
N VAL A 974 34.49 57.87 7.92
CA VAL A 974 33.59 56.81 7.50
C VAL A 974 34.36 55.67 6.85
N CYS A 975 33.84 54.45 6.86
CA CYS A 975 34.47 53.31 6.20
C CYS A 975 33.67 52.86 4.98
N ASP A 976 34.36 52.46 3.92
CA ASP A 976 33.76 51.89 2.70
C ASP A 976 34.68 50.78 2.16
N ASN A 977 34.11 49.72 1.60
CA ASN A 977 34.88 48.67 0.93
C ASN A 977 35.35 49.07 -0.48
N ASN A 978 34.84 50.16 -1.04
CA ASN A 978 35.28 50.67 -2.33
C ASN A 978 36.55 51.52 -2.21
N SER A 979 37.68 50.98 -2.66
CA SER A 979 38.98 51.64 -2.62
C SER A 979 39.07 52.97 -3.37
N ASN A 980 38.17 53.22 -4.34
CA ASN A 980 38.10 54.51 -5.01
C ASN A 980 37.63 55.66 -4.10
N ASN A 981 37.03 55.35 -2.95
CA ASN A 981 36.50 56.32 -2.01
C ASN A 981 37.49 56.66 -0.89
N TRP A 982 38.51 55.83 -0.65
CA TRP A 982 39.47 56.05 0.44
C TRP A 982 40.25 57.35 0.26
N GLY A 983 40.43 58.09 1.35
CA GLY A 983 41.07 59.40 1.38
C GLY A 983 40.23 60.55 0.80
N LYS A 984 39.03 60.28 0.29
CA LYS A 984 38.12 61.31 -0.23
C LYS A 984 37.13 61.77 0.82
N GLU A 985 36.76 63.03 0.74
CA GLU A 985 35.68 63.61 1.51
C GLU A 985 34.32 63.16 0.92
N ILE A 986 33.50 62.49 1.71
CA ILE A 986 32.22 61.91 1.26
C ILE A 986 31.04 62.86 1.57
N VAL A 987 31.14 63.55 2.70
CA VAL A 987 30.28 64.67 3.11
C VAL A 987 31.19 65.73 3.76
N PRO A 988 30.78 67.01 3.81
CA PRO A 988 31.61 68.08 4.36
C PRO A 988 32.18 67.74 5.75
N GLY A 989 33.51 67.76 5.88
CA GLY A 989 34.27 67.47 7.08
C GLY A 989 34.51 65.98 7.38
N VAL A 990 34.13 65.05 6.50
CA VAL A 990 34.18 63.60 6.75
C VAL A 990 34.94 62.85 5.67
N ILE A 991 36.06 62.24 6.06
CA ILE A 991 36.96 61.52 5.15
C ILE A 991 36.64 60.02 5.20
N CYS A 992 36.60 59.38 4.03
CA CYS A 992 36.50 57.94 3.96
C CYS A 992 37.85 57.27 4.20
N ILE A 993 37.88 56.29 5.10
CA ILE A 993 39.04 55.47 5.47
C ILE A 993 38.86 54.05 4.97
N SER A 994 39.97 53.34 4.77
CA SER A 994 39.93 51.92 4.42
C SER A 994 39.57 51.05 5.65
N PRO A 995 39.11 49.81 5.44
CA PRO A 995 38.95 48.84 6.52
C PRO A 995 40.23 48.67 7.34
N GLU A 996 41.41 48.64 6.73
CA GLU A 996 42.68 48.50 7.46
C GLU A 996 42.93 49.68 8.40
N GLN A 997 42.63 50.90 7.95
CA GLN A 997 42.73 52.11 8.77
C GLN A 997 41.70 52.16 9.91
N LEU A 998 40.62 51.41 9.80
CA LEU A 998 39.61 51.30 10.85
C LEU A 998 40.16 50.56 12.09
N ILE A 999 41.04 49.58 11.89
CA ILE A 999 41.66 48.78 12.97
C ILE A 999 42.60 49.65 13.83
N GLU A 1000 43.19 50.68 13.23
CA GLU A 1000 44.08 51.61 13.93
C GLU A 1000 43.35 52.55 14.89
N ILE A 1001 42.01 52.55 14.87
CA ILE A 1001 41.18 53.41 15.70
C ILE A 1001 40.92 52.69 17.04
N ASP A 1002 41.21 53.39 18.14
CA ASP A 1002 41.05 52.84 19.48
C ASP A 1002 39.56 52.79 19.88
N ASN A 1003 39.03 51.57 19.98
CA ASN A 1003 37.65 51.25 20.36
C ASN A 1003 36.57 51.94 19.48
N PRO A 1004 36.52 51.64 18.16
CA PRO A 1004 35.53 52.25 17.28
C PRO A 1004 34.16 51.63 17.50
N PHE A 1005 33.10 52.44 17.43
CA PHE A 1005 31.75 51.94 17.30
C PHE A 1005 31.28 52.09 15.86
N VAL A 1006 31.10 50.97 15.16
CA VAL A 1006 30.82 50.97 13.73
C VAL A 1006 29.31 50.89 13.47
N ILE A 1007 28.78 51.82 12.69
CA ILE A 1007 27.37 51.82 12.30
C ILE A 1007 27.28 51.33 10.86
N ILE A 1008 26.73 50.13 10.65
CA ILE A 1008 26.59 49.55 9.32
C ILE A 1008 25.37 50.17 8.63
N MET A 1009 25.62 50.81 7.49
CA MET A 1009 24.66 51.63 6.75
C MET A 1009 24.60 51.21 5.28
N LEU A 1010 23.84 50.16 4.98
CA LEU A 1010 23.82 49.57 3.65
C LEU A 1010 22.39 49.35 3.15
N GLU A 1011 22.20 49.54 1.84
CA GLU A 1011 20.90 49.40 1.16
C GLU A 1011 20.52 47.93 0.90
N ASN A 1012 21.45 46.99 1.13
CA ASN A 1012 21.28 45.56 0.88
C ASN A 1012 21.73 44.74 2.11
N GLY A 1013 20.83 43.91 2.65
CA GLY A 1013 21.07 43.08 3.84
C GLY A 1013 22.21 42.08 3.69
N GLN A 1014 22.44 41.54 2.49
CA GLN A 1014 23.57 40.62 2.22
C GLN A 1014 24.92 41.32 2.35
N ILE A 1015 24.99 42.58 1.89
CA ILE A 1015 26.22 43.39 2.01
C ILE A 1015 26.42 43.77 3.48
N GLY A 1016 25.34 44.07 4.21
CA GLY A 1016 25.37 44.31 5.66
C GLY A 1016 25.94 43.14 6.45
N PHE A 1017 25.51 41.91 6.12
CA PHE A 1017 26.03 40.70 6.73
C PHE A 1017 27.53 40.49 6.42
N ASN A 1018 27.96 40.74 5.18
CA ASN A 1018 29.37 40.63 4.80
C ASN A 1018 30.25 41.63 5.55
N VAL A 1019 29.78 42.88 5.73
CA VAL A 1019 30.51 43.89 6.51
C VAL A 1019 30.55 43.53 7.99
N ALA A 1020 29.47 42.98 8.55
CA ALA A 1020 29.47 42.50 9.94
C ALA A 1020 30.50 41.37 10.15
N ASN A 1021 30.58 40.40 9.23
CA ASN A 1021 31.60 39.35 9.30
C ASN A 1021 33.01 39.91 9.15
N GLN A 1022 33.20 40.86 8.23
CA GLN A 1022 34.48 41.53 8.04
C GLN A 1022 34.93 42.27 9.31
N LEU A 1023 34.02 42.94 10.01
CA LEU A 1023 34.31 43.59 11.29
C LEU A 1023 34.72 42.59 12.37
N ILE A 1024 34.04 41.45 12.44
CA ILE A 1024 34.38 40.35 13.37
C ILE A 1024 35.79 39.81 13.06
N ASP A 1025 36.09 39.56 11.79
CA ASP A 1025 37.40 39.07 11.33
C ASP A 1025 38.52 40.07 11.65
N MET A 1026 38.20 41.36 11.64
CA MET A 1026 39.10 42.46 12.01
C MET A 1026 39.21 42.68 13.54
N GLY A 1027 38.53 41.88 14.35
CA GLY A 1027 38.52 41.98 15.82
C GLY A 1027 37.67 43.13 16.38
N ILE A 1028 36.80 43.74 15.56
CA ILE A 1028 35.91 44.82 15.97
C ILE A 1028 34.54 44.22 16.29
N SER A 1029 34.24 44.08 17.58
CA SER A 1029 32.95 43.55 18.06
C SER A 1029 31.91 44.64 18.38
N ASN A 1030 32.29 45.92 18.32
CA ASN A 1030 31.45 47.05 18.68
C ASN A 1030 30.81 47.65 17.43
N PHE A 1031 29.78 47.00 16.90
CA PHE A 1031 29.04 47.51 15.74
C PHE A 1031 27.55 47.19 15.82
N ASP A 1032 26.73 47.98 15.12
CA ASP A 1032 25.30 47.71 14.96
C ASP A 1032 24.79 48.25 13.61
N LEU A 1033 23.63 47.78 13.18
CA LEU A 1033 22.93 48.32 12.02
C LEU A 1033 22.34 49.70 12.35
N TYR A 1034 22.31 50.59 11.36
CA TYR A 1034 21.75 51.94 11.53
C TYR A 1034 20.35 51.97 12.14
N SER A 1035 19.47 51.03 11.78
CA SER A 1035 18.09 50.94 12.28
C SER A 1035 17.98 50.61 13.77
N ASN A 1036 18.96 49.89 14.31
CA ASN A 1036 19.07 49.63 15.74
C ASN A 1036 19.73 50.80 16.44
N TRP A 1037 20.80 51.33 15.83
CA TRP A 1037 21.52 52.49 16.35
C TRP A 1037 20.63 53.73 16.51
N SER A 1038 19.77 54.03 15.53
CA SER A 1038 18.90 55.21 15.56
C SER A 1038 17.96 55.19 16.76
N LYS A 1039 17.48 54.00 17.17
CA LYS A 1039 16.64 53.82 18.35
C LYS A 1039 17.40 54.13 19.65
N TYR A 1040 18.68 53.77 19.74
CA TYR A 1040 19.51 54.13 20.90
C TYR A 1040 19.83 55.62 20.93
N ALA A 1041 20.10 56.24 19.77
CA ALA A 1041 20.44 57.66 19.68
C ALA A 1041 19.28 58.55 20.13
N GLU A 1042 18.05 58.22 19.72
CA GLU A 1042 16.82 58.89 20.19
C GLU A 1042 16.65 58.75 21.72
N ALA A 1043 16.83 57.54 22.26
CA ALA A 1043 16.74 57.29 23.70
C ALA A 1043 17.87 57.90 24.54
N PHE A 1044 19.08 58.06 23.98
CA PHE A 1044 20.25 58.62 24.67
C PHE A 1044 20.11 60.14 24.86
N PHE A 1045 19.40 60.82 23.96
CA PHE A 1045 19.21 62.27 24.00
C PHE A 1045 18.05 62.73 24.91
N GLU A 1046 17.00 61.90 25.07
CA GLU A 1046 15.95 62.14 26.09
C GLU A 1046 16.49 62.10 27.53
N VAL A 1047 17.69 61.55 27.75
CA VAL A 1047 18.34 61.45 29.05
C VAL A 1047 19.33 62.60 29.32
N ILE A 1048 19.73 63.35 28.28
CA ILE A 1048 20.72 64.44 28.37
C ILE A 1048 20.09 65.84 28.28
N ASN A 1049 18.90 65.97 27.68
CA ASN A 1049 18.05 67.17 27.79
C ASN A 1049 17.10 67.05 28.98
#